data_AF-A0A9D1NTQ6-F1
#
_entry.id   AF-A0A9D1NTQ6-F1
#
_cell.length_a   1.000
_cell.length_b   1.000
_cell.length_c   1.000
_cell.angle_alpha   90.00
_cell.angle_beta   90.00
_cell.angle_gamma   90.00
#
_symmetry.space_group_name_H-M   'P 1'
#
loop_
_entity.id
_entity.type
_entity.pdbx_description
1 polymer ?
#
loop_
_entity_poly.entity_id
_entity_poly.type
_entity_poly.pdbx_seq_one_letter_code
_entity_poly.pdbx_strand_id
1 'polypeptide(L)'
;MSGLKERLYEKIVRKNERVRRAYERYVIGHLAEHRSHRLKHWLVLLLLAWKYRPSQKERLHRIQLLGIKDGRGTIRMEKIFGAVCYNLYRSEDGVHYRFLAKTKKSRYKTGPLPPDTIFFYKFKVSMDGSFYSDFSEVLSVSTVADENLYWARKLAALKGGDIGAGKPEGQGKSGKGPKGRQTHGLRAEADPGGGASLSWDAAAGALHYNVYRAGEDGEFRFLAQTRQTRLLDDRIPPGLYSYRIKYTCDNRKYHDLGEAGPVKTQIPQPGAGGRLYEKGPESETSNRVSPMNFAKGLMPYPVISFDIFDTLIFRPFSVPSDLFVLVGERLDIMDFCEIRKNAEQQARNDAYLKRGNKEVTLLQIYGYVARETGIDAEEGARTEFETELSLCRPNPYMQTVYRLLAGQNKTLAAVSDMYLPEAWMRKLLVSCGYDQWDQVIVSCDYNCSKRNGGLFDILTDRYEGQEIVHVGDNPHSDYESARKKGMAARLYQNVNEAGNGYRALGMSHLAGSAYRGVVNARLHSGMERFSPYYEVGYVYTGIYVMGFCQWIYRYAREHHLDKILFLAREGDLYRKVFTQMYPDFPTEYVLWSRVPVVKTTVEKNRHPYLLQLVHHKANALYKSRVGTLFDRVGIGELKKYFPKYRLHDREYLTPANEKVVYSLLVDHWQELCGCYRADQEAVRDYLTRMLAGSRRAAVVDVGWSGNNVLQVRYLVEEVYHLDCRISCLLAAARNVNDTYMAAMMQKRQVETYLFSSLDNKGLHDLHQAGNHHLNSFFFEILTQSCTPTFLGFDREGRILYDIPEAENYAHNREIHRGCLDFVRDYTGWFQDFPYMLDISGHDAYMPFLHFAGHLSWLRKYFGGYIFGRDLFATQDGAVMESVRRVMEKAKLWEEEKH
;
A
#
# COMPACT_ATOMS: atom_id res chain seq x y z
N MET A 1 1.22 -25.60 59.63
CA MET A 1 1.79 -26.22 58.39
C MET A 1 1.58 -25.40 57.10
N SER A 2 0.73 -24.36 57.03
CA SER A 2 0.52 -23.57 55.79
C SER A 2 1.72 -22.66 55.44
N GLY A 3 2.27 -21.95 56.43
CA GLY A 3 3.38 -21.00 56.18
C GLY A 3 4.70 -21.63 55.70
N LEU A 4 4.98 -22.89 56.07
CA LEU A 4 6.18 -23.59 55.59
C LEU A 4 6.02 -24.03 54.11
N LYS A 5 4.80 -24.43 53.71
CA LYS A 5 4.48 -24.82 52.33
C LYS A 5 4.53 -23.63 51.37
N GLU A 6 3.99 -22.49 51.79
CA GLU A 6 3.95 -21.29 50.98
C GLU A 6 5.36 -20.72 50.80
N ARG A 7 6.17 -20.67 51.86
CA ARG A 7 7.60 -20.32 51.77
C ARG A 7 8.39 -21.28 50.88
N LEU A 8 8.12 -22.59 50.93
CA LEU A 8 8.81 -23.56 50.07
C LEU A 8 8.39 -23.41 48.59
N TYR A 9 7.10 -23.16 48.34
CA TYR A 9 6.57 -22.89 47.00
C TYR A 9 7.16 -21.60 46.43
N GLU A 10 7.19 -20.50 47.18
CA GLU A 10 7.80 -19.25 46.73
C GLU A 10 9.30 -19.40 46.46
N LYS A 11 10.03 -20.12 47.32
CA LYS A 11 11.48 -20.30 47.17
C LYS A 11 11.86 -21.18 45.98
N ILE A 12 11.03 -22.16 45.63
CA ILE A 12 11.30 -23.14 44.56
C ILE A 12 10.69 -22.72 43.22
N VAL A 13 9.44 -22.23 43.24
CA VAL A 13 8.64 -21.96 42.03
C VAL A 13 8.84 -20.52 41.55
N ARG A 14 8.58 -19.51 42.39
CA ARG A 14 8.65 -18.11 41.94
C ARG A 14 10.06 -17.65 41.56
N LYS A 15 11.11 -18.20 42.19
CA LYS A 15 12.52 -17.88 41.86
C LYS A 15 13.08 -18.59 40.63
N ASN A 16 12.40 -19.60 40.10
CA ASN A 16 12.86 -20.33 38.92
C ASN A 16 11.74 -20.45 37.88
N GLU A 17 11.80 -19.58 36.88
CA GLU A 17 10.74 -19.45 35.89
C GLU A 17 10.46 -20.74 35.11
N ARG A 18 11.47 -21.59 34.86
CA ARG A 18 11.27 -22.88 34.17
C ARG A 18 10.52 -23.88 35.04
N VAL A 19 10.80 -23.92 36.34
CA VAL A 19 10.05 -24.72 37.32
C VAL A 19 8.62 -24.19 37.42
N ARG A 20 8.45 -22.87 37.52
CA ARG A 20 7.13 -22.21 37.54
C ARG A 20 6.28 -22.58 36.35
N ARG A 21 6.75 -22.29 35.14
CA ARG A 21 6.01 -22.56 33.91
C ARG A 21 5.66 -24.04 33.76
N ALA A 22 6.58 -24.95 34.07
CA ALA A 22 6.34 -26.39 33.95
C ALA A 22 5.36 -26.92 35.01
N TYR A 23 5.51 -26.48 36.27
CA TYR A 23 4.68 -26.95 37.38
C TYR A 23 3.27 -26.36 37.34
N GLU A 24 3.13 -25.05 37.09
CA GLU A 24 1.81 -24.41 36.99
C GLU A 24 0.99 -25.00 35.85
N ARG A 25 1.60 -25.27 34.70
CA ARG A 25 0.93 -25.97 33.59
C ARG A 25 0.55 -27.40 33.92
N TYR A 26 1.43 -28.14 34.59
CA TYR A 26 1.09 -29.47 35.09
C TYR A 26 -0.13 -29.41 36.02
N VAL A 27 -0.18 -28.45 36.93
CA VAL A 27 -1.33 -28.24 37.83
C VAL A 27 -2.60 -27.87 37.05
N ILE A 28 -2.52 -26.95 36.08
CA ILE A 28 -3.65 -26.55 35.21
C ILE A 28 -4.22 -27.76 34.46
N GLY A 29 -3.36 -28.58 33.85
CA GLY A 29 -3.76 -29.78 33.12
C GLY A 29 -4.32 -30.90 34.01
N HIS A 30 -4.14 -30.80 35.33
CA HIS A 30 -4.52 -31.83 36.32
C HIS A 30 -5.26 -31.21 37.52
N LEU A 31 -6.08 -30.17 37.31
CA LEU A 31 -6.74 -29.40 38.39
C LEU A 31 -7.58 -30.26 39.35
N ALA A 32 -8.31 -31.25 38.83
CA ALA A 32 -9.11 -32.17 39.64
C ALA A 32 -8.23 -33.14 40.47
N GLU A 33 -7.11 -33.59 39.91
CA GLU A 33 -6.14 -34.45 40.59
C GLU A 33 -5.35 -33.69 41.66
N HIS A 34 -4.97 -32.45 41.39
CA HIS A 34 -4.25 -31.59 42.32
C HIS A 34 -4.99 -31.38 43.65
N ARG A 35 -6.34 -31.34 43.59
CA ARG A 35 -7.19 -31.19 44.78
C ARG A 35 -7.26 -32.47 45.62
N SER A 36 -7.20 -33.65 45.00
CA SER A 36 -7.37 -34.95 45.67
C SER A 36 -6.04 -35.65 46.04
N HIS A 37 -4.96 -35.45 45.27
CA HIS A 37 -3.68 -36.17 45.39
C HIS A 37 -2.50 -35.21 45.58
N ARG A 38 -2.57 -34.36 46.61
CA ARG A 38 -1.57 -33.29 46.86
C ARG A 38 -0.14 -33.80 47.00
N LEU A 39 0.10 -34.96 47.62
CA LEU A 39 1.46 -35.52 47.79
C LEU A 39 2.14 -35.84 46.45
N LYS A 40 1.38 -36.31 45.45
CA LYS A 40 1.89 -36.61 44.11
C LYS A 40 2.35 -35.34 43.39
N HIS A 41 1.58 -34.26 43.50
CA HIS A 41 1.96 -32.97 42.93
C HIS A 41 3.18 -32.36 43.62
N TRP A 42 3.31 -32.52 44.95
CA TRP A 42 4.53 -32.13 45.67
C TRP A 42 5.76 -32.93 45.19
N LEU A 43 5.61 -34.22 44.92
CA LEU A 43 6.69 -35.04 44.36
C LEU A 43 7.08 -34.55 42.94
N VAL A 44 6.11 -34.24 42.08
CA VAL A 44 6.38 -33.67 40.75
C VAL A 44 7.10 -32.33 40.87
N LEU A 45 6.68 -31.46 41.79
CA LEU A 45 7.34 -30.18 42.04
C LEU A 45 8.81 -30.37 42.46
N LEU A 46 9.09 -31.26 43.41
CA LEU A 46 10.45 -31.53 43.88
C LEU A 46 11.34 -32.10 42.76
N LEU A 47 10.81 -32.99 41.92
CA LEU A 47 11.55 -33.55 40.80
C LEU A 47 11.82 -32.52 39.70
N LEU A 48 10.87 -31.62 39.42
CA LEU A 48 11.08 -30.50 38.49
C LEU A 48 12.08 -29.49 39.04
N ALA A 49 12.04 -29.21 40.36
CA ALA A 49 13.00 -28.33 41.03
C ALA A 49 14.43 -28.87 40.97
N TRP A 50 14.61 -30.18 41.21
CA TRP A 50 15.91 -30.83 41.08
C TRP A 50 16.42 -30.83 39.63
N LYS A 51 15.52 -31.03 38.66
CA LYS A 51 15.85 -31.06 37.23
C LYS A 51 16.30 -29.69 36.71
N TYR A 52 15.57 -28.63 37.04
CA TYR A 52 15.84 -27.27 36.56
C TYR A 52 16.65 -26.45 37.58
N ARG A 53 17.43 -27.11 38.44
CA ARG A 53 18.32 -26.43 39.40
C ARG A 53 19.31 -25.50 38.67
N PRO A 54 19.79 -24.42 39.31
CA PRO A 54 20.62 -23.40 38.66
C PRO A 54 21.84 -23.96 37.92
N SER A 55 22.46 -25.04 38.42
CA SER A 55 23.61 -25.70 37.78
C SER A 55 23.29 -26.39 36.44
N GLN A 56 22.04 -26.33 35.96
CA GLN A 56 21.56 -26.92 34.70
C GLN A 56 20.75 -25.91 33.86
N LYS A 57 20.86 -24.60 34.16
CA LYS A 57 20.01 -23.54 33.60
C LYS A 57 20.02 -23.49 32.07
N GLU A 58 21.17 -23.72 31.45
CA GLU A 58 21.37 -23.68 29.99
C GLU A 58 21.25 -25.05 29.30
N ARG A 59 20.98 -26.13 30.06
CA ARG A 59 20.91 -27.46 29.48
C ARG A 59 19.59 -27.66 28.71
N LEU A 60 19.70 -28.05 27.45
CA LEU A 60 18.58 -28.52 26.63
C LEU A 60 18.18 -29.95 27.01
N HIS A 61 17.00 -30.38 26.55
CA HIS A 61 16.57 -31.77 26.73
C HIS A 61 17.40 -32.70 25.85
N ARG A 62 17.83 -33.83 26.41
CA ARG A 62 18.63 -34.82 25.67
C ARG A 62 17.77 -35.76 24.84
N ILE A 63 18.26 -36.10 23.65
CA ILE A 63 17.71 -37.11 22.74
C ILE A 63 18.84 -38.02 22.28
N GLN A 64 18.61 -39.33 22.25
CA GLN A 64 19.66 -40.32 21.96
C GLN A 64 19.12 -41.45 21.09
N LEU A 65 19.96 -41.95 20.18
CA LEU A 65 19.70 -43.17 19.42
C LEU A 65 20.15 -44.37 20.26
N LEU A 66 19.26 -45.33 20.50
CA LEU A 66 19.58 -46.56 21.23
C LEU A 66 20.12 -47.68 20.33
N GLY A 67 19.89 -47.59 19.03
CA GLY A 67 20.33 -48.57 18.04
C GLY A 67 19.42 -48.59 16.81
N ILE A 68 19.95 -49.15 15.73
CA ILE A 68 19.24 -49.41 14.47
C ILE A 68 19.17 -50.92 14.29
N LYS A 69 17.97 -51.45 14.10
CA LYS A 69 17.74 -52.87 13.81
C LYS A 69 16.68 -52.97 12.70
N ASP A 70 16.92 -53.83 11.72
CA ASP A 70 16.04 -54.03 10.55
C ASP A 70 15.68 -52.72 9.82
N GLY A 71 16.66 -51.83 9.65
CA GLY A 71 16.48 -50.53 8.98
C GLY A 71 15.63 -49.51 9.77
N ARG A 72 15.37 -49.74 11.07
CA ARG A 72 14.60 -48.81 11.93
C ARG A 72 15.40 -48.41 13.17
N GLY A 73 15.45 -47.12 13.46
CA GLY A 73 16.08 -46.57 14.65
C GLY A 73 15.14 -46.57 15.85
N THR A 74 15.68 -46.82 17.05
CA THR A 74 14.95 -46.59 18.30
C THR A 74 15.51 -45.36 19.00
N ILE A 75 14.70 -44.30 19.09
CA ILE A 75 15.07 -43.02 19.70
C ILE A 75 14.53 -42.94 21.13
N ARG A 76 15.38 -42.49 22.06
CA ARG A 76 15.02 -42.21 23.46
C ARG A 76 15.08 -40.71 23.71
N MET A 77 13.95 -40.16 24.15
CA MET A 77 13.81 -38.79 24.62
C MET A 77 13.99 -38.75 26.14
N GLU A 78 14.61 -37.70 26.65
CA GLU A 78 14.77 -37.51 28.09
C GLU A 78 13.40 -37.51 28.79
N LYS A 79 13.25 -38.37 29.80
CA LYS A 79 12.00 -38.49 30.55
C LYS A 79 11.81 -37.27 31.45
N ILE A 80 10.67 -36.60 31.30
CA ILE A 80 10.24 -35.48 32.14
C ILE A 80 9.11 -35.96 33.04
N PHE A 81 9.26 -35.78 34.34
CA PHE A 81 8.24 -36.18 35.31
C PHE A 81 7.03 -35.25 35.20
N GLY A 82 5.83 -35.83 35.07
CA GLY A 82 4.58 -35.10 34.86
C GLY A 82 4.26 -34.79 33.38
N ALA A 83 5.12 -35.17 32.43
CA ALA A 83 4.83 -34.94 31.01
C ALA A 83 3.66 -35.81 30.52
N VAL A 84 2.71 -35.16 29.86
CA VAL A 84 1.54 -35.80 29.25
C VAL A 84 1.89 -36.36 27.89
N CYS A 85 2.75 -35.68 27.11
CA CYS A 85 3.18 -36.14 25.79
C CYS A 85 4.45 -35.44 25.29
N TYR A 86 5.04 -36.04 24.26
CA TYR A 86 6.22 -35.58 23.53
C TYR A 86 5.85 -35.46 22.04
N ASN A 87 6.16 -34.32 21.44
CA ASN A 87 6.07 -34.13 19.99
C ASN A 87 7.47 -34.27 19.41
N LEU A 88 7.68 -35.29 18.58
CA LEU A 88 8.92 -35.56 17.89
C LEU A 88 8.85 -34.99 16.47
N TYR A 89 9.95 -34.41 16.01
CA TYR A 89 10.11 -33.76 14.72
C TYR A 89 11.32 -34.34 13.99
N ARG A 90 11.26 -34.39 12.66
CA ARG A 90 12.30 -34.92 11.78
C ARG A 90 12.61 -33.93 10.66
N SER A 91 13.88 -33.83 10.29
CA SER A 91 14.38 -33.08 9.13
C SER A 91 15.38 -33.93 8.34
N GLU A 92 15.48 -33.68 7.04
CA GLU A 92 16.47 -34.29 6.12
C GLU A 92 17.57 -33.29 5.68
N ASP A 93 17.43 -32.01 6.06
CA ASP A 93 18.36 -30.93 5.73
C ASP A 93 18.95 -30.23 6.97
N GLY A 94 18.50 -30.62 8.16
CA GLY A 94 18.92 -30.05 9.45
C GLY A 94 18.29 -28.69 9.78
N VAL A 95 17.51 -28.10 8.85
CA VAL A 95 16.94 -26.75 8.94
C VAL A 95 15.42 -26.81 9.07
N HIS A 96 14.74 -27.55 8.18
CA HIS A 96 13.28 -27.61 8.14
C HIS A 96 12.76 -28.88 8.85
N TYR A 97 12.32 -28.71 10.10
CA TYR A 97 11.80 -29.81 10.93
C TYR A 97 10.28 -29.97 10.74
N ARG A 98 9.86 -31.11 10.21
CA ARG A 98 8.45 -31.51 10.12
C ARG A 98 8.04 -32.30 11.36
N PHE A 99 6.79 -32.12 11.80
CA PHE A 99 6.24 -32.92 12.88
C PHE A 99 6.14 -34.39 12.45
N LEU A 100 6.70 -35.29 13.25
CA LEU A 100 6.73 -36.72 12.96
C LEU A 100 5.68 -37.48 13.76
N ALA A 101 5.63 -37.29 15.08
CA ALA A 101 4.74 -38.05 15.94
C ALA A 101 4.53 -37.40 17.31
N LYS A 102 3.34 -37.61 17.87
CA LYS A 102 3.01 -37.32 19.28
C LYS A 102 2.94 -38.62 20.04
N THR A 103 3.73 -38.76 21.11
CA THR A 103 3.78 -39.98 21.93
C THR A 103 3.71 -39.67 23.41
N LYS A 104 3.04 -40.54 24.18
CA LYS A 104 3.05 -40.48 25.65
C LYS A 104 4.29 -41.15 26.26
N LYS A 105 5.01 -41.97 25.47
CA LYS A 105 6.20 -42.71 25.91
C LYS A 105 7.46 -41.94 25.51
N SER A 106 8.47 -41.89 26.38
CA SER A 106 9.77 -41.25 26.10
C SER A 106 10.68 -42.09 25.18
N ARG A 107 10.13 -43.05 24.46
CA ARG A 107 10.80 -43.88 23.44
C ARG A 107 9.93 -43.92 22.20
N TYR A 108 10.58 -43.84 21.04
CA TYR A 108 9.92 -43.86 19.74
C TYR A 108 10.73 -44.73 18.77
N LYS A 109 10.05 -45.65 18.07
CA LYS A 109 10.65 -46.42 16.97
C LYS A 109 10.36 -45.69 15.67
N THR A 110 11.39 -45.39 14.89
CA THR A 110 11.24 -44.70 13.61
C THR A 110 10.58 -45.62 12.57
N GLY A 111 10.04 -45.03 11.52
CA GLY A 111 9.80 -45.75 10.27
C GLY A 111 11.12 -46.25 9.64
N PRO A 112 11.04 -46.98 8.52
CA PRO A 112 12.22 -47.40 7.76
C PRO A 112 13.10 -46.19 7.43
N LEU A 113 14.40 -46.31 7.69
CA LEU A 113 15.41 -45.31 7.35
C LEU A 113 16.04 -45.73 6.02
N PRO A 114 15.80 -45.01 4.91
CA PRO A 114 16.43 -45.29 3.62
C PRO A 114 17.96 -45.28 3.75
N PRO A 115 18.67 -46.11 2.97
CA PRO A 115 20.13 -46.05 2.89
C PRO A 115 20.61 -44.69 2.34
N ASP A 116 21.85 -44.30 2.66
CA ASP A 116 22.48 -43.06 2.20
C ASP A 116 21.71 -41.76 2.50
N THR A 117 21.10 -41.67 3.69
CA THR A 117 20.40 -40.46 4.13
C THR A 117 20.75 -40.08 5.57
N ILE A 118 20.87 -38.78 5.84
CA ILE A 118 21.03 -38.26 7.21
C ILE A 118 19.70 -37.65 7.66
N PHE A 119 19.22 -38.09 8.82
CA PHE A 119 18.03 -37.53 9.46
C PHE A 119 18.40 -36.80 10.76
N PHE A 120 17.72 -35.69 11.00
CA PHE A 120 17.85 -34.91 12.22
C PHE A 120 16.56 -34.96 13.02
N TYR A 121 16.66 -35.27 14.31
CA TYR A 121 15.51 -35.40 15.20
C TYR A 121 15.60 -34.43 16.38
N LYS A 122 14.47 -33.82 16.73
CA LYS A 122 14.27 -33.00 17.93
C LYS A 122 12.89 -33.23 18.50
N PHE A 123 12.68 -32.97 19.79
CA PHE A 123 11.37 -33.07 20.41
C PHE A 123 11.02 -31.87 21.29
N LYS A 124 9.72 -31.69 21.53
CA LYS A 124 9.16 -30.81 22.56
C LYS A 124 8.32 -31.62 23.54
N VAL A 125 8.28 -31.22 24.80
CA VAL A 125 7.46 -31.87 25.84
C VAL A 125 6.29 -31.00 26.24
N SER A 126 5.15 -31.60 26.55
CA SER A 126 3.98 -30.90 27.10
C SER A 126 3.56 -31.52 28.44
N MET A 127 3.22 -30.64 29.38
CA MET A 127 2.79 -30.97 30.74
C MET A 127 1.26 -30.98 30.89
N ASP A 128 0.53 -30.43 29.92
CA ASP A 128 -0.93 -30.25 29.93
C ASP A 128 -1.61 -30.76 28.64
N GLY A 129 -0.82 -31.16 27.63
CA GLY A 129 -1.29 -31.64 26.33
C GLY A 129 -1.48 -30.57 25.26
N SER A 130 -1.41 -29.29 25.63
CA SER A 130 -1.76 -28.13 24.80
C SER A 130 -0.58 -27.19 24.57
N PHE A 131 0.27 -26.97 25.58
CA PHE A 131 1.45 -26.12 25.47
C PHE A 131 2.75 -26.91 25.56
N TYR A 132 3.71 -26.56 24.71
CA TYR A 132 4.96 -27.32 24.53
C TYR A 132 6.19 -26.51 24.94
N SER A 133 7.23 -27.21 25.41
CA SER A 133 8.53 -26.66 25.74
C SER A 133 9.30 -26.16 24.51
N ASP A 134 10.45 -25.54 24.74
CA ASP A 134 11.49 -25.38 23.72
C ASP A 134 11.99 -26.74 23.22
N PHE A 135 12.67 -26.72 22.07
CA PHE A 135 13.20 -27.93 21.45
C PHE A 135 14.34 -28.56 22.26
N SER A 136 14.42 -29.89 22.18
CA SER A 136 15.59 -30.65 22.60
C SER A 136 16.84 -30.33 21.77
N GLU A 137 17.96 -30.89 22.20
CA GLU A 137 19.15 -31.04 21.35
C GLU A 137 18.80 -31.76 20.03
N VAL A 138 19.61 -31.56 18.99
CA VAL A 138 19.49 -32.30 17.72
C VAL A 138 20.12 -33.67 17.89
N LEU A 139 19.41 -34.73 17.48
CA LEU A 139 20.01 -36.04 17.22
C LEU A 139 20.18 -36.22 15.71
N SER A 140 21.41 -36.35 15.22
CA SER A 140 21.68 -36.83 13.86
C SER A 140 21.69 -38.36 13.84
N VAL A 141 21.06 -38.93 12.82
CA VAL A 141 21.05 -40.37 12.53
C VAL A 141 21.40 -40.54 11.06
N SER A 142 22.58 -41.06 10.78
CA SER A 142 23.10 -41.28 9.43
C SER A 142 22.99 -42.75 9.04
N THR A 143 22.50 -42.99 7.83
CA THR A 143 22.57 -44.30 7.14
C THR A 143 23.56 -44.27 5.96
N VAL A 144 24.39 -43.22 5.87
CA VAL A 144 25.38 -43.03 4.81
C VAL A 144 26.66 -43.78 5.12
N ALA A 145 27.23 -44.46 4.12
CA ALA A 145 28.51 -45.17 4.28
C ALA A 145 29.71 -44.22 4.43
N ASP A 146 29.72 -43.09 3.73
CA ASP A 146 30.73 -42.01 3.84
C ASP A 146 30.05 -40.63 3.86
N GLU A 147 30.02 -40.00 5.04
CA GLU A 147 29.33 -38.72 5.26
C GLU A 147 29.99 -37.55 4.51
N ASN A 148 31.31 -37.59 4.26
CA ASN A 148 32.02 -36.50 3.59
C ASN A 148 31.64 -36.43 2.11
N LEU A 149 31.49 -37.59 1.46
CA LEU A 149 31.09 -37.68 0.05
C LEU A 149 29.64 -37.20 -0.16
N TYR A 150 28.75 -37.44 0.82
CA TYR A 150 27.35 -36.99 0.77
C TYR A 150 27.22 -35.47 0.78
N TRP A 151 27.95 -34.79 1.67
CA TRP A 151 27.91 -33.33 1.74
C TRP A 151 28.56 -32.65 0.53
N ALA A 152 29.64 -33.23 -0.01
CA ALA A 152 30.26 -32.73 -1.25
C ALA A 152 29.29 -32.73 -2.44
N ARG A 153 28.48 -33.78 -2.60
CA ARG A 153 27.46 -33.87 -3.67
C ARG A 153 26.32 -32.86 -3.50
N LYS A 154 25.82 -32.65 -2.28
CA LYS A 154 24.77 -31.63 -2.03
C LYS A 154 25.26 -30.20 -2.26
N LEU A 155 26.52 -29.90 -1.93
CA LEU A 155 27.12 -28.59 -2.18
C LEU A 155 27.33 -28.33 -3.68
N ALA A 156 27.63 -29.37 -4.46
CA ALA A 156 27.73 -29.27 -5.92
C ALA A 156 26.36 -29.00 -6.59
N ALA A 157 25.28 -29.64 -6.11
CA ALA A 157 23.92 -29.45 -6.64
C ALA A 157 23.34 -28.04 -6.38
N LEU A 158 23.83 -27.32 -5.35
CA LEU A 158 23.42 -25.94 -5.06
C LEU A 158 24.08 -24.89 -5.98
N LYS A 159 25.10 -25.27 -6.78
CA LYS A 159 25.88 -24.34 -7.62
C LYS A 159 25.64 -24.45 -9.14
N GLY A 160 24.84 -25.42 -9.62
CA GLY A 160 24.63 -25.63 -11.06
C GLY A 160 23.15 -25.59 -11.45
N GLY A 161 22.72 -24.48 -12.07
CA GLY A 161 21.44 -24.38 -12.77
C GLY A 161 21.56 -24.78 -14.26
N ASP A 162 20.66 -25.66 -14.67
CA ASP A 162 20.15 -25.96 -16.03
C ASP A 162 21.07 -26.57 -17.11
N ILE A 163 20.80 -27.85 -17.47
CA ILE A 163 20.89 -28.43 -18.84
C ILE A 163 19.86 -29.58 -18.95
N GLY A 164 19.04 -29.59 -20.01
CA GLY A 164 17.93 -30.54 -20.23
C GLY A 164 18.26 -31.87 -20.92
N ALA A 165 17.32 -32.83 -20.81
CA ALA A 165 17.01 -34.01 -21.66
C ALA A 165 16.14 -34.98 -20.81
N GLY A 166 15.12 -35.70 -21.26
CA GLY A 166 14.42 -35.88 -22.53
C GLY A 166 13.12 -36.66 -22.26
N LYS A 167 12.21 -36.68 -23.24
CA LYS A 167 10.95 -37.45 -23.24
C LYS A 167 11.17 -38.96 -23.11
N PRO A 168 10.16 -39.71 -22.66
CA PRO A 168 9.68 -40.83 -23.48
C PRO A 168 8.17 -40.85 -23.68
N GLU A 169 7.76 -41.23 -24.90
CA GLU A 169 6.40 -41.62 -25.27
C GLU A 169 6.10 -43.06 -24.82
N GLY A 170 4.84 -43.34 -24.47
CA GLY A 170 4.37 -44.68 -24.11
C GLY A 170 2.86 -44.76 -23.86
N GLN A 171 2.11 -44.88 -24.97
CA GLN A 171 0.84 -45.59 -25.18
C GLN A 171 -0.28 -45.54 -24.13
N GLY A 172 -1.44 -45.04 -24.58
CA GLY A 172 -2.68 -44.98 -23.80
C GLY A 172 -3.38 -46.32 -23.60
N LYS A 173 -4.15 -46.37 -22.50
CA LYS A 173 -5.39 -47.15 -22.40
C LYS A 173 -6.44 -46.32 -21.66
N SER A 174 -7.58 -46.15 -22.32
CA SER A 174 -8.84 -45.61 -21.82
C SER A 174 -9.34 -46.35 -20.58
N GLY A 175 -9.68 -45.61 -19.52
CA GLY A 175 -10.32 -46.15 -18.32
C GLY A 175 -11.27 -45.13 -17.69
N LYS A 176 -12.57 -45.35 -17.93
CA LYS A 176 -13.79 -44.74 -17.35
C LYS A 176 -13.61 -43.82 -16.12
N GLY A 177 -14.13 -42.59 -16.24
CA GLY A 177 -14.26 -41.67 -15.10
C GLY A 177 -15.27 -42.17 -14.04
N PRO A 178 -15.11 -41.76 -12.76
CA PRO A 178 -16.16 -41.87 -11.78
C PRO A 178 -17.05 -40.62 -11.78
N LYS A 179 -18.35 -40.89 -11.79
CA LYS A 179 -19.48 -39.98 -11.72
C LYS A 179 -19.38 -38.98 -10.56
N GLY A 180 -19.92 -37.78 -10.81
CA GLY A 180 -19.92 -36.64 -9.90
C GLY A 180 -20.53 -36.91 -8.52
N ARG A 181 -20.00 -36.19 -7.54
CA ARG A 181 -20.57 -36.02 -6.21
C ARG A 181 -21.00 -34.55 -6.12
N GLN A 182 -22.30 -34.30 -6.05
CA GLN A 182 -22.85 -32.97 -5.77
C GLN A 182 -22.33 -32.49 -4.40
N THR A 183 -21.68 -31.32 -4.36
CA THR A 183 -21.22 -30.66 -3.13
C THR A 183 -22.29 -29.68 -2.67
N HIS A 184 -22.75 -29.82 -1.43
CA HIS A 184 -23.62 -28.84 -0.78
C HIS A 184 -22.80 -27.62 -0.33
N GLY A 185 -23.24 -26.42 -0.73
CA GLY A 185 -23.04 -25.16 -0.02
C GLY A 185 -21.72 -24.40 -0.19
N LEU A 186 -20.54 -25.03 -0.07
CA LEU A 186 -19.26 -24.28 -0.02
C LEU A 186 -18.82 -23.77 -1.40
N ARG A 187 -18.72 -22.44 -1.52
CA ARG A 187 -18.16 -21.71 -2.66
C ARG A 187 -16.90 -20.97 -2.24
N ALA A 188 -15.87 -21.05 -3.07
CA ALA A 188 -14.63 -20.33 -2.91
C ALA A 188 -14.30 -19.63 -4.24
N GLU A 189 -14.10 -18.33 -4.20
CA GLU A 189 -13.80 -17.50 -5.37
C GLU A 189 -12.51 -16.71 -5.11
N ALA A 190 -11.74 -16.42 -6.17
CA ALA A 190 -10.56 -15.59 -6.04
C ALA A 190 -10.99 -14.17 -5.64
N ASP A 191 -10.37 -13.63 -4.61
CA ASP A 191 -10.63 -12.27 -4.18
C ASP A 191 -9.81 -11.29 -5.03
N PRO A 192 -10.41 -10.19 -5.53
CA PRO A 192 -9.71 -9.19 -6.33
C PRO A 192 -8.46 -8.59 -5.65
N GLY A 193 -8.40 -8.58 -4.31
CA GLY A 193 -7.28 -8.07 -3.51
C GLY A 193 -6.11 -9.05 -3.31
N GLY A 194 -6.12 -10.21 -3.98
CA GLY A 194 -5.03 -11.20 -3.90
C GLY A 194 -5.27 -12.36 -2.92
N GLY A 195 -6.51 -12.54 -2.46
CA GLY A 195 -6.93 -13.59 -1.52
C GLY A 195 -7.96 -14.58 -2.07
N ALA A 196 -8.75 -15.21 -1.19
CA ALA A 196 -9.92 -16.00 -1.56
C ALA A 196 -11.13 -15.70 -0.68
N SER A 197 -12.29 -15.46 -1.30
CA SER A 197 -13.57 -15.24 -0.62
C SER A 197 -14.35 -16.55 -0.53
N LEU A 198 -14.74 -16.94 0.68
CA LEU A 198 -15.45 -18.19 0.98
C LEU A 198 -16.87 -17.89 1.44
N SER A 199 -17.85 -18.64 0.93
CA SER A 199 -19.23 -18.60 1.42
C SER A 199 -19.87 -20.00 1.43
N TRP A 200 -20.72 -20.28 2.41
CA TRP A 200 -21.42 -21.56 2.52
C TRP A 200 -22.82 -21.44 3.12
N ASP A 201 -23.63 -22.49 2.99
CA ASP A 201 -24.95 -22.57 3.62
C ASP A 201 -24.82 -22.89 5.11
N ALA A 202 -25.66 -22.26 5.94
CA ALA A 202 -25.65 -22.52 7.38
C ALA A 202 -26.10 -23.96 7.71
N ALA A 203 -25.30 -24.68 8.49
CA ALA A 203 -25.69 -25.98 9.00
C ALA A 203 -26.61 -25.83 10.22
N ALA A 204 -27.73 -26.55 10.22
CA ALA A 204 -28.72 -26.51 11.29
C ALA A 204 -28.09 -26.91 12.65
N GLY A 205 -28.19 -26.02 13.64
CA GLY A 205 -27.65 -26.24 14.98
C GLY A 205 -26.13 -26.06 15.13
N ALA A 206 -25.43 -25.56 14.10
CA ALA A 206 -24.00 -25.30 14.18
C ALA A 206 -23.67 -24.12 15.12
N LEU A 207 -22.77 -24.35 16.08
CA LEU A 207 -22.27 -23.34 17.00
C LEU A 207 -21.19 -22.46 16.36
N HIS A 208 -20.32 -23.07 15.55
CA HIS A 208 -19.28 -22.41 14.74
C HIS A 208 -18.72 -23.37 13.68
N TYR A 209 -17.98 -22.77 12.74
CA TYR A 209 -17.32 -23.40 11.61
C TYR A 209 -15.82 -23.27 11.75
N ASN A 210 -15.08 -24.34 11.46
CA ASN A 210 -13.64 -24.36 11.27
C ASN A 210 -13.36 -24.41 9.78
N VAL A 211 -12.63 -23.43 9.28
CA VAL A 211 -12.19 -23.33 7.89
C VAL A 211 -10.76 -23.83 7.80
N TYR A 212 -10.48 -24.62 6.77
CA TYR A 212 -9.17 -25.20 6.48
C TYR A 212 -8.77 -24.87 5.04
N ARG A 213 -7.48 -24.64 4.80
CA ARG A 213 -6.87 -24.33 3.50
C ARG A 213 -5.76 -25.33 3.16
N ALA A 214 -5.76 -25.86 1.95
CA ALA A 214 -4.67 -26.63 1.38
C ALA A 214 -4.01 -25.85 0.23
N GLY A 215 -2.69 -25.88 0.09
CA GLY A 215 -1.98 -25.29 -1.05
C GLY A 215 -1.75 -26.32 -2.15
N GLU A 216 -0.72 -26.11 -3.00
CA GLU A 216 -0.32 -27.06 -4.05
C GLU A 216 0.13 -28.42 -3.50
N ASP A 217 0.47 -28.49 -2.21
CA ASP A 217 0.79 -29.73 -1.49
C ASP A 217 -0.44 -30.60 -1.16
N GLY A 218 -1.65 -30.07 -1.34
CA GLY A 218 -2.91 -30.79 -1.11
C GLY A 218 -3.26 -31.05 0.36
N GLU A 219 -2.47 -30.56 1.33
CA GLU A 219 -2.71 -30.78 2.77
C GLU A 219 -3.51 -29.64 3.42
N PHE A 220 -4.69 -29.96 3.96
CA PHE A 220 -5.58 -29.00 4.62
C PHE A 220 -5.07 -28.60 6.02
N ARG A 221 -4.75 -27.32 6.19
CA ARG A 221 -4.34 -26.67 7.45
C ARG A 221 -5.46 -25.79 7.98
N PHE A 222 -5.62 -25.72 9.30
CA PHE A 222 -6.64 -24.87 9.92
C PHE A 222 -6.33 -23.38 9.66
N LEU A 223 -7.34 -22.65 9.20
CA LEU A 223 -7.27 -21.23 8.88
C LEU A 223 -7.91 -20.39 10.00
N ALA A 224 -9.20 -20.56 10.22
CA ALA A 224 -9.96 -19.76 11.16
C ALA A 224 -11.19 -20.50 11.69
N GLN A 225 -11.68 -20.06 12.85
CA GLN A 225 -12.98 -20.45 13.40
C GLN A 225 -13.92 -19.25 13.35
N THR A 226 -15.11 -19.42 12.80
CA THR A 226 -16.10 -18.34 12.65
C THR A 226 -17.51 -18.83 12.93
N ARG A 227 -18.38 -17.95 13.43
CA ARG A 227 -19.84 -18.21 13.53
C ARG A 227 -20.60 -17.76 12.29
N GLN A 228 -19.94 -17.00 11.41
CA GLN A 228 -20.51 -16.54 10.15
C GLN A 228 -20.38 -17.62 9.09
N THR A 229 -21.18 -17.51 8.03
CA THR A 229 -21.14 -18.43 6.87
C THR A 229 -20.34 -17.88 5.70
N ARG A 230 -19.47 -16.89 5.97
CA ARG A 230 -18.55 -16.28 5.02
C ARG A 230 -17.22 -16.01 5.71
N LEU A 231 -16.12 -16.07 4.95
CA LEU A 231 -14.77 -15.76 5.42
C LEU A 231 -13.91 -15.28 4.24
N LEU A 232 -13.15 -14.20 4.44
CA LEU A 232 -12.13 -13.74 3.50
C LEU A 232 -10.75 -14.23 3.97
N ASP A 233 -9.98 -14.87 3.08
CA ASP A 233 -8.58 -15.24 3.30
C ASP A 233 -7.67 -14.29 2.50
N ASP A 234 -7.27 -13.17 3.11
CA ASP A 234 -6.58 -12.02 2.50
C ASP A 234 -5.04 -12.04 2.68
N ARG A 235 -4.48 -13.05 3.35
CA ARG A 235 -3.04 -13.16 3.67
C ARG A 235 -2.38 -14.39 3.05
N ILE A 236 -2.67 -14.66 1.79
CA ILE A 236 -2.14 -15.83 1.08
C ILE A 236 -1.18 -15.46 -0.05
N PRO A 237 0.00 -16.09 -0.13
CA PRO A 237 0.86 -15.97 -1.28
C PRO A 237 0.16 -16.52 -2.54
N PRO A 238 0.59 -16.12 -3.74
CA PRO A 238 0.09 -16.67 -5.00
C PRO A 238 0.20 -18.19 -5.04
N GLY A 239 -0.83 -18.86 -5.53
CA GLY A 239 -0.87 -20.32 -5.63
C GLY A 239 -2.29 -20.87 -5.78
N LEU A 240 -2.40 -22.17 -6.08
CA LEU A 240 -3.67 -22.89 -6.04
C LEU A 240 -4.02 -23.27 -4.59
N TYR A 241 -5.20 -22.90 -4.12
CA TYR A 241 -5.67 -23.25 -2.77
C TYR A 241 -7.05 -23.87 -2.74
N SER A 242 -7.18 -25.02 -2.08
CA SER A 242 -8.46 -25.67 -1.84
C SER A 242 -8.93 -25.40 -0.41
N TYR A 243 -10.25 -25.30 -0.21
CA TYR A 243 -10.83 -24.99 1.09
C TYR A 243 -11.77 -26.08 1.57
N ARG A 244 -11.72 -26.39 2.86
CA ARG A 244 -12.59 -27.37 3.54
C ARG A 244 -13.19 -26.74 4.77
N ILE A 245 -14.47 -27.00 5.01
CA ILE A 245 -15.15 -26.51 6.21
C ILE A 245 -15.68 -27.66 7.03
N LYS A 246 -15.48 -27.56 8.35
CA LYS A 246 -16.11 -28.42 9.34
C LYS A 246 -16.94 -27.59 10.31
N TYR A 247 -18.05 -28.10 10.79
CA TYR A 247 -18.86 -27.44 11.82
C TYR A 247 -19.06 -28.35 13.02
N THR A 248 -19.46 -27.78 14.16
CA THR A 248 -19.80 -28.55 15.36
C THR A 248 -21.09 -28.03 15.97
N CYS A 249 -21.91 -28.93 16.51
CA CYS A 249 -23.11 -28.59 17.27
C CYS A 249 -22.89 -28.75 18.79
N ASP A 250 -21.79 -29.38 19.21
CA ASP A 250 -21.54 -29.79 20.61
C ASP A 250 -20.12 -29.49 21.12
N ASN A 251 -19.28 -28.90 20.27
CA ASN A 251 -17.88 -28.54 20.52
C ASN A 251 -16.95 -29.73 20.83
N ARG A 252 -17.39 -30.96 20.53
CA ARG A 252 -16.64 -32.22 20.75
C ARG A 252 -16.43 -32.99 19.47
N LYS A 253 -17.43 -33.00 18.59
CA LYS A 253 -17.38 -33.66 17.27
C LYS A 253 -17.54 -32.62 16.16
N TYR A 254 -16.71 -32.76 15.13
CA TYR A 254 -16.72 -31.88 13.95
C TYR A 254 -17.19 -32.66 12.73
N HIS A 255 -18.15 -32.11 12.02
CA HIS A 255 -18.77 -32.67 10.82
C HIS A 255 -18.27 -31.91 9.58
N ASP A 256 -17.88 -32.61 8.52
CA ASP A 256 -17.50 -31.98 7.25
C ASP A 256 -18.73 -31.38 6.56
N LEU A 257 -18.62 -30.10 6.19
CA LEU A 257 -19.64 -29.37 5.43
C LEU A 257 -19.40 -29.49 3.93
N GLY A 258 -18.14 -29.53 3.50
CA GLY A 258 -17.76 -29.65 2.10
C GLY A 258 -16.35 -29.17 1.80
N GLU A 259 -15.96 -29.34 0.55
CA GLU A 259 -14.70 -28.84 -0.03
C GLU A 259 -15.01 -28.02 -1.28
N ALA A 260 -14.34 -26.89 -1.42
CA ALA A 260 -14.28 -26.15 -2.67
C ALA A 260 -12.96 -26.44 -3.38
N GLY A 261 -13.05 -26.71 -4.68
CA GLY A 261 -11.91 -26.95 -5.56
C GLY A 261 -10.95 -25.77 -5.60
N PRO A 262 -9.74 -25.97 -6.16
CA PRO A 262 -8.65 -25.06 -5.94
C PRO A 262 -8.92 -23.69 -6.59
N VAL A 263 -8.90 -22.66 -5.76
CA VAL A 263 -8.93 -21.26 -6.17
C VAL A 263 -7.51 -20.83 -6.48
N LYS A 264 -7.28 -20.38 -7.72
CA LYS A 264 -5.99 -19.81 -8.11
C LYS A 264 -5.90 -18.39 -7.60
N THR A 265 -5.09 -18.20 -6.56
CA THR A 265 -4.70 -16.89 -6.05
C THR A 265 -3.45 -16.45 -6.82
N GLN A 266 -3.38 -15.19 -7.24
CA GLN A 266 -2.24 -14.66 -7.98
C GLN A 266 -1.50 -13.65 -7.12
N ILE A 267 -0.24 -13.32 -7.46
CA ILE A 267 0.34 -12.04 -7.00
C ILE A 267 -0.71 -11.02 -7.40
N PRO A 268 -1.09 -10.05 -6.54
CA PRO A 268 -1.83 -8.90 -7.02
C PRO A 268 -1.13 -8.49 -8.31
N GLN A 269 -1.76 -8.69 -9.47
CA GLN A 269 -1.19 -8.10 -10.68
C GLN A 269 -0.96 -6.63 -10.32
N PRO A 270 0.10 -5.96 -10.75
CA PRO A 270 0.15 -4.52 -10.59
C PRO A 270 -1.09 -3.98 -11.34
N GLY A 271 -2.18 -3.69 -10.60
CA GLY A 271 -3.56 -3.71 -11.13
C GLY A 271 -4.64 -4.32 -10.21
N ALA A 272 -4.32 -5.23 -9.27
CA ALA A 272 -5.23 -5.82 -8.28
C ALA A 272 -5.54 -4.88 -7.11
N GLY A 273 -5.70 -3.60 -7.43
CA GLY A 273 -6.56 -2.71 -6.66
C GLY A 273 -8.00 -2.93 -7.09
N GLY A 274 -8.89 -2.03 -6.69
CA GLY A 274 -10.24 -1.97 -7.25
C GLY A 274 -10.25 -1.95 -8.79
N ARG A 275 -11.40 -2.06 -9.44
CA ARG A 275 -11.47 -1.87 -10.90
C ARG A 275 -11.29 -0.40 -11.26
N LEU A 276 -10.83 -0.04 -12.46
CA LEU A 276 -11.10 1.29 -13.00
C LEU A 276 -12.49 1.37 -13.63
N TYR A 277 -13.16 2.51 -13.51
CA TYR A 277 -14.41 2.73 -14.23
C TYR A 277 -14.11 3.06 -15.70
N GLU A 278 -14.43 2.14 -16.61
CA GLU A 278 -14.09 2.28 -18.03
C GLU A 278 -15.11 3.04 -18.86
N LYS A 279 -16.36 3.18 -18.38
CA LYS A 279 -17.44 3.80 -19.16
C LYS A 279 -17.37 5.32 -19.20
N GLY A 280 -16.68 5.95 -18.26
CA GLY A 280 -16.62 7.41 -18.10
C GLY A 280 -15.67 7.80 -16.95
N PRO A 281 -15.78 9.02 -16.44
CA PRO A 281 -15.23 9.40 -15.14
C PRO A 281 -15.98 8.67 -14.00
N GLU A 282 -15.25 8.26 -12.98
CA GLU A 282 -15.75 7.51 -11.83
C GLU A 282 -16.80 8.28 -11.02
N SER A 283 -16.68 9.60 -10.95
CA SER A 283 -17.66 10.49 -10.29
C SER A 283 -19.07 10.40 -10.86
N GLU A 284 -19.25 9.86 -12.07
CA GLU A 284 -20.57 9.62 -12.66
C GLU A 284 -21.26 8.35 -12.13
N THR A 285 -20.50 7.44 -11.48
CA THR A 285 -21.01 6.12 -11.05
C THR A 285 -22.09 6.21 -9.98
N SER A 286 -22.03 7.21 -9.09
CA SER A 286 -23.00 7.36 -8.01
C SER A 286 -24.38 7.78 -8.52
N ASN A 287 -24.48 8.29 -9.76
CA ASN A 287 -25.71 8.69 -10.45
C ASN A 287 -26.74 9.41 -9.55
N ARG A 288 -26.25 10.27 -8.65
CA ARG A 288 -27.10 11.01 -7.71
C ARG A 288 -27.86 12.10 -8.47
N VAL A 289 -29.11 12.33 -8.08
CA VAL A 289 -29.84 13.53 -8.51
C VAL A 289 -29.13 14.77 -7.98
N SER A 290 -29.36 15.95 -8.57
CA SER A 290 -28.76 17.18 -8.05
C SER A 290 -29.23 17.46 -6.61
N PRO A 291 -28.42 18.14 -5.78
CA PRO A 291 -28.82 18.54 -4.42
C PRO A 291 -30.17 19.26 -4.39
N MET A 292 -30.42 20.12 -5.39
CA MET A 292 -31.69 20.82 -5.55
C MET A 292 -32.88 19.87 -5.76
N ASN A 293 -32.75 18.90 -6.66
CA ASN A 293 -33.81 17.92 -6.93
C ASN A 293 -34.03 16.99 -5.75
N PHE A 294 -32.96 16.63 -5.03
CA PHE A 294 -33.06 15.86 -3.80
C PHE A 294 -33.83 16.63 -2.73
N ALA A 295 -33.44 17.89 -2.47
CA ALA A 295 -34.16 18.76 -1.53
C ALA A 295 -35.63 18.94 -1.94
N LYS A 296 -35.92 19.16 -3.23
CA LYS A 296 -37.30 19.22 -3.76
C LYS A 296 -38.10 17.96 -3.44
N GLY A 297 -37.48 16.78 -3.53
CA GLY A 297 -38.11 15.51 -3.15
C GLY A 297 -38.39 15.35 -1.66
N LEU A 298 -37.77 16.17 -0.81
CA LEU A 298 -37.99 16.23 0.64
C LEU A 298 -38.98 17.34 1.04
N MET A 299 -39.24 18.33 0.17
CA MET A 299 -40.14 19.46 0.45
C MET A 299 -41.59 19.10 0.82
N PRO A 300 -42.20 18.00 0.36
CA PRO A 300 -43.55 17.63 0.80
C PRO A 300 -43.64 17.32 2.30
N TYR A 301 -42.54 16.91 2.93
CA TYR A 301 -42.54 16.52 4.34
C TYR A 301 -42.34 17.74 5.24
N PRO A 302 -43.13 17.91 6.32
CA PRO A 302 -42.94 18.98 7.30
C PRO A 302 -41.66 18.77 8.14
N VAL A 303 -41.36 17.52 8.50
CA VAL A 303 -40.19 17.15 9.31
C VAL A 303 -39.22 16.33 8.49
N ILE A 304 -37.96 16.77 8.45
CA ILE A 304 -36.86 16.07 7.79
C ILE A 304 -35.83 15.66 8.83
N SER A 305 -35.60 14.37 8.93
CA SER A 305 -34.60 13.77 9.81
C SER A 305 -33.39 13.30 9.01
N PHE A 306 -32.18 13.53 9.52
CA PHE A 306 -30.93 13.12 8.90
C PHE A 306 -30.11 12.23 9.84
N ASP A 307 -29.50 11.19 9.29
CA ASP A 307 -28.31 10.60 9.89
C ASP A 307 -27.12 11.59 9.83
N ILE A 308 -26.11 11.40 10.69
CA ILE A 308 -25.00 12.33 10.85
C ILE A 308 -23.75 11.88 10.08
N PHE A 309 -23.15 10.72 10.42
CA PHE A 309 -21.86 10.31 9.87
C PHE A 309 -22.04 9.57 8.54
N ASP A 310 -21.18 9.84 7.56
CA ASP A 310 -21.30 9.35 6.18
C ASP A 310 -22.57 9.84 5.43
N THR A 311 -23.43 10.59 6.11
CA THR A 311 -24.58 11.33 5.54
C THR A 311 -24.32 12.83 5.52
N LEU A 312 -24.29 13.51 6.68
CA LEU A 312 -24.04 14.96 6.78
C LEU A 312 -22.54 15.28 6.90
N ILE A 313 -21.78 14.42 7.55
CA ILE A 313 -20.38 14.66 7.92
C ILE A 313 -19.52 13.50 7.43
N PHE A 314 -18.40 13.84 6.80
CA PHE A 314 -17.37 12.87 6.41
C PHE A 314 -16.16 12.93 7.33
N ARG A 315 -15.60 11.74 7.58
CA ARG A 315 -14.24 11.57 8.12
C ARG A 315 -13.27 11.33 6.96
N PRO A 316 -12.00 11.72 7.09
CA PRO A 316 -11.02 11.55 6.02
C PRO A 316 -10.45 10.13 5.94
N PHE A 317 -11.19 9.11 6.39
CA PHE A 317 -10.72 7.72 6.41
C PHE A 317 -11.73 6.77 5.76
N SER A 318 -11.23 5.78 5.02
CA SER A 318 -12.07 4.70 4.48
C SER A 318 -12.61 3.76 5.56
N VAL A 319 -11.95 3.72 6.72
CA VAL A 319 -12.39 2.98 7.91
C VAL A 319 -12.44 3.97 9.08
N PRO A 320 -13.63 4.29 9.63
CA PRO A 320 -13.77 5.32 10.67
C PRO A 320 -12.91 5.08 11.93
N SER A 321 -12.63 3.82 12.29
CA SER A 321 -11.81 3.49 13.45
C SER A 321 -10.34 3.90 13.33
N ASP A 322 -9.87 4.25 12.13
CA ASP A 322 -8.48 4.67 11.92
C ASP A 322 -8.21 6.05 12.54
N LEU A 323 -9.25 6.82 12.82
CA LEU A 323 -9.16 8.03 13.64
C LEU A 323 -8.55 7.74 15.02
N PHE A 324 -8.78 6.55 15.60
CA PHE A 324 -8.22 6.20 16.90
C PHE A 324 -6.69 6.12 16.88
N VAL A 325 -6.06 5.96 15.72
CA VAL A 325 -4.60 6.04 15.60
C VAL A 325 -4.11 7.46 15.94
N LEU A 326 -4.83 8.49 15.49
CA LEU A 326 -4.52 9.89 15.77
C LEU A 326 -4.83 10.25 17.23
N VAL A 327 -5.90 9.68 17.81
CA VAL A 327 -6.19 9.84 19.23
C VAL A 327 -5.09 9.22 20.09
N GLY A 328 -4.65 8.00 19.75
CA GLY A 328 -3.57 7.31 20.47
C GLY A 328 -2.24 8.06 20.41
N GLU A 329 -1.94 8.70 19.28
CA GLU A 329 -0.76 9.56 19.13
C GLU A 329 -0.83 10.78 20.05
N ARG A 330 -1.95 11.52 20.05
CA ARG A 330 -2.15 12.68 20.94
C ARG A 330 -2.11 12.34 22.42
N LEU A 331 -2.56 11.15 22.78
CA LEU A 331 -2.55 10.65 24.16
C LEU A 331 -1.22 9.99 24.57
N ASP A 332 -0.32 9.77 23.61
CA ASP A 332 0.92 9.00 23.79
C ASP A 332 0.67 7.58 24.35
N ILE A 333 -0.33 6.88 23.80
CA ILE A 333 -0.71 5.52 24.21
C ILE A 333 -0.46 4.53 23.07
N MET A 334 0.44 3.57 23.32
CA MET A 334 0.69 2.45 22.41
C MET A 334 -0.53 1.51 22.31
N ASP A 335 -0.73 0.92 21.13
CA ASP A 335 -1.84 0.00 20.83
C ASP A 335 -3.25 0.55 21.11
N PHE A 336 -3.38 1.89 21.18
CA PHE A 336 -4.61 2.56 21.59
C PHE A 336 -5.83 2.15 20.76
N CYS A 337 -5.69 1.96 19.45
CA CYS A 337 -6.82 1.59 18.59
C CYS A 337 -7.51 0.30 19.05
N GLU A 338 -6.73 -0.73 19.40
CA GLU A 338 -7.29 -2.01 19.89
C GLU A 338 -7.80 -1.89 21.33
N ILE A 339 -7.09 -1.15 22.19
CA ILE A 339 -7.56 -0.85 23.56
C ILE A 339 -8.92 -0.15 23.49
N ARG A 340 -9.06 0.89 22.67
CA ARG A 340 -10.27 1.71 22.50
C ARG A 340 -11.43 0.92 21.92
N LYS A 341 -11.20 0.05 20.93
CA LYS A 341 -12.22 -0.87 20.37
C LYS A 341 -12.67 -1.89 21.42
N ASN A 342 -11.74 -2.50 22.14
CA ASN A 342 -12.04 -3.47 23.18
C ASN A 342 -12.77 -2.84 24.36
N ALA A 343 -12.40 -1.64 24.77
CA ALA A 343 -13.06 -0.87 25.81
C ALA A 343 -14.52 -0.59 25.45
N GLU A 344 -14.81 -0.21 24.20
CA GLU A 344 -16.18 -0.03 23.74
C GLU A 344 -16.96 -1.34 23.78
N GLN A 345 -16.38 -2.43 23.27
CA GLN A 345 -17.05 -3.73 23.28
C GLN A 345 -17.35 -4.20 24.71
N GLN A 346 -16.44 -3.98 25.65
CA GLN A 346 -16.63 -4.26 27.07
C GLN A 346 -17.74 -3.40 27.66
N ALA A 347 -17.70 -2.08 27.44
CA ALA A 347 -18.73 -1.16 27.90
C ALA A 347 -20.12 -1.55 27.37
N ARG A 348 -20.23 -1.91 26.09
CA ARG A 348 -21.49 -2.34 25.47
C ARG A 348 -21.98 -3.67 26.02
N ASN A 349 -21.09 -4.62 26.33
CA ASN A 349 -21.47 -5.88 26.97
C ASN A 349 -22.00 -5.66 28.39
N ASP A 350 -21.32 -4.80 29.15
CA ASP A 350 -21.75 -4.41 30.49
C ASP A 350 -23.08 -3.68 30.50
N ALA A 351 -23.29 -2.76 29.55
CA ALA A 351 -24.56 -2.09 29.36
C ALA A 351 -25.68 -3.08 29.05
N TYR A 352 -25.42 -4.10 28.23
CA TYR A 352 -26.40 -5.12 27.91
C TYR A 352 -26.79 -5.94 29.13
N LEU A 353 -25.82 -6.35 29.95
CA LEU A 353 -26.08 -7.10 31.19
C LEU A 353 -26.83 -6.27 32.23
N LYS A 354 -26.55 -4.96 32.34
CA LYS A 354 -27.14 -4.08 33.36
C LYS A 354 -28.48 -3.47 32.95
N ARG A 355 -28.64 -3.13 31.67
CA ARG A 355 -29.75 -2.31 31.14
C ARG A 355 -30.52 -2.95 29.98
N GLY A 356 -30.07 -4.11 29.46
CA GLY A 356 -30.72 -4.80 28.35
C GLY A 356 -30.49 -4.20 26.95
N ASN A 357 -29.70 -3.12 26.84
CA ASN A 357 -29.33 -2.47 25.58
C ASN A 357 -27.81 -2.30 25.46
N LYS A 358 -27.31 -1.98 24.26
CA LYS A 358 -25.88 -1.83 23.97
C LYS A 358 -25.43 -0.38 23.82
N GLU A 359 -26.23 0.58 24.24
CA GLU A 359 -25.88 1.99 24.15
C GLU A 359 -24.97 2.38 25.31
N VAL A 360 -23.94 3.17 24.99
CA VAL A 360 -22.90 3.62 25.93
C VAL A 360 -22.48 5.02 25.59
N THR A 361 -22.10 5.81 26.59
CA THR A 361 -21.49 7.13 26.37
C THR A 361 -19.99 7.01 26.19
N LEU A 362 -19.37 8.02 25.58
CA LEU A 362 -17.91 8.05 25.39
C LEU A 362 -17.18 7.97 26.74
N LEU A 363 -17.67 8.66 27.77
CA LEU A 363 -17.10 8.62 29.10
C LEU A 363 -17.17 7.21 29.73
N GLN A 364 -18.24 6.45 29.49
CA GLN A 364 -18.33 5.05 29.92
C GLN A 364 -17.27 4.18 29.24
N ILE A 365 -17.02 4.42 27.95
CA ILE A 365 -15.96 3.73 27.21
C ILE A 365 -14.59 4.11 27.79
N TYR A 366 -14.34 5.39 28.03
CA TYR A 366 -13.08 5.85 28.62
C TYR A 366 -12.88 5.39 30.06
N GLY A 367 -13.95 5.06 30.80
CA GLY A 367 -13.82 4.36 32.09
C GLY A 367 -13.13 3.00 31.96
N TYR A 368 -13.26 2.32 30.82
CA TYR A 368 -12.51 1.09 30.53
C TYR A 368 -11.10 1.38 30.00
N VAL A 369 -10.94 2.39 29.13
CA VAL A 369 -9.63 2.82 28.65
C VAL A 369 -8.73 3.25 29.81
N ALA A 370 -9.26 4.05 30.74
CA ALA A 370 -8.57 4.51 31.94
C ALA A 370 -8.08 3.36 32.82
N ARG A 371 -8.87 2.29 32.96
CA ARG A 371 -8.46 1.09 33.72
C ARG A 371 -7.28 0.36 33.08
N GLU A 372 -7.23 0.32 31.76
CA GLU A 372 -6.18 -0.38 31.01
C GLU A 372 -4.90 0.45 30.89
N THR A 373 -5.03 1.76 30.70
CA THR A 373 -3.93 2.65 30.30
C THR A 373 -3.45 3.58 31.41
N GLY A 374 -4.29 3.82 32.43
CA GLY A 374 -4.02 4.80 33.49
C GLY A 374 -4.36 6.25 33.14
N ILE A 375 -4.84 6.55 31.92
CA ILE A 375 -5.25 7.91 31.55
C ILE A 375 -6.51 8.34 32.32
N ASP A 376 -6.64 9.64 32.58
CA ASP A 376 -7.92 10.19 33.02
C ASP A 376 -9.01 10.01 31.94
N ALA A 377 -10.19 9.57 32.37
CA ALA A 377 -11.26 9.22 31.46
C ALA A 377 -11.89 10.45 30.78
N GLU A 378 -11.96 11.60 31.47
CA GLU A 378 -12.51 12.83 30.90
C GLU A 378 -11.51 13.44 29.92
N GLU A 379 -10.22 13.45 30.26
CA GLU A 379 -9.15 13.90 29.37
C GLU A 379 -9.10 13.08 28.08
N GLY A 380 -9.12 11.75 28.20
CA GLY A 380 -9.14 10.86 27.04
C GLY A 380 -10.37 11.09 26.15
N ALA A 381 -11.57 11.13 26.76
CA ALA A 381 -12.81 11.37 26.03
C ALA A 381 -12.83 12.72 25.31
N ARG A 382 -12.32 13.76 25.97
CA ARG A 382 -12.19 15.10 25.39
C ARG A 382 -11.21 15.09 24.21
N THR A 383 -10.08 14.40 24.32
CA THR A 383 -9.08 14.31 23.25
C THR A 383 -9.64 13.61 22.00
N GLU A 384 -10.41 12.53 22.16
CA GLU A 384 -11.09 11.88 21.04
C GLU A 384 -12.11 12.81 20.37
N PHE A 385 -12.89 13.54 21.16
CA PHE A 385 -13.85 14.49 20.62
C PHE A 385 -13.19 15.68 19.90
N GLU A 386 -12.12 16.25 20.46
CA GLU A 386 -11.33 17.31 19.81
C GLU A 386 -10.69 16.80 18.50
N THR A 387 -10.29 15.52 18.46
CA THR A 387 -9.78 14.88 17.25
C THR A 387 -10.88 14.73 16.19
N GLU A 388 -12.07 14.23 16.57
CA GLU A 388 -13.25 14.20 15.69
C GLU A 388 -13.59 15.59 15.14
N LEU A 389 -13.59 16.61 15.99
CA LEU A 389 -13.87 18.00 15.62
C LEU A 389 -12.87 18.53 14.58
N SER A 390 -11.58 18.21 14.74
CA SER A 390 -10.53 18.65 13.81
C SER A 390 -10.58 17.98 12.43
N LEU A 391 -11.07 16.74 12.36
CA LEU A 391 -11.03 15.92 11.14
C LEU A 391 -12.35 15.88 10.37
N CYS A 392 -13.47 16.04 11.05
CA CYS A 392 -14.78 16.02 10.41
C CYS A 392 -14.96 17.21 9.45
N ARG A 393 -15.49 16.94 8.26
CA ARG A 393 -15.84 17.97 7.27
C ARG A 393 -17.28 17.76 6.78
N PRO A 394 -17.98 18.83 6.39
CA PRO A 394 -19.33 18.70 5.85
C PRO A 394 -19.32 17.92 4.55
N ASN A 395 -20.35 17.11 4.35
CA ASN A 395 -20.69 16.59 3.04
C ASN A 395 -21.22 17.75 2.17
N PRO A 396 -20.50 18.18 1.12
CA PRO A 396 -20.89 19.36 0.33
C PRO A 396 -22.27 19.19 -0.33
N TYR A 397 -22.62 17.96 -0.73
CA TYR A 397 -23.93 17.64 -1.29
C TYR A 397 -25.03 17.90 -0.26
N MET A 398 -24.90 17.31 0.93
CA MET A 398 -25.90 17.46 1.98
C MET A 398 -25.92 18.85 2.62
N GLN A 399 -24.79 19.55 2.63
CA GLN A 399 -24.75 20.96 3.07
C GLN A 399 -25.62 21.84 2.18
N THR A 400 -25.61 21.59 0.86
CA THR A 400 -26.51 22.29 -0.08
C THR A 400 -27.98 21.93 0.16
N VAL A 401 -28.29 20.64 0.33
CA VAL A 401 -29.65 20.16 0.65
C VAL A 401 -30.17 20.79 1.94
N TYR A 402 -29.36 20.76 2.99
CA TYR A 402 -29.66 21.30 4.31
C TYR A 402 -30.00 22.79 4.24
N ARG A 403 -29.15 23.61 3.60
CA ARG A 403 -29.39 25.06 3.45
C ARG A 403 -30.70 25.36 2.73
N LEU A 404 -31.04 24.58 1.69
CA LEU A 404 -32.31 24.75 0.96
C LEU A 404 -33.53 24.44 1.83
N LEU A 405 -33.47 23.39 2.64
CA LEU A 405 -34.58 23.02 3.53
C LEU A 405 -34.71 24.00 4.71
N ALA A 406 -33.58 24.37 5.32
CA ALA A 406 -33.52 25.37 6.40
C ALA A 406 -34.07 26.72 5.94
N GLY A 407 -33.67 27.19 4.74
CA GLY A 407 -34.17 28.44 4.16
C GLY A 407 -35.67 28.42 3.80
N GLN A 408 -36.32 27.26 3.79
CA GLN A 408 -37.77 27.11 3.65
C GLN A 408 -38.47 26.89 5.01
N ASN A 409 -37.77 27.13 6.13
CA ASN A 409 -38.25 26.95 7.49
C ASN A 409 -38.81 25.54 7.76
N LYS A 410 -38.18 24.52 7.17
CA LYS A 410 -38.50 23.12 7.50
C LYS A 410 -38.02 22.77 8.90
N THR A 411 -38.75 21.88 9.57
CA THR A 411 -38.31 21.31 10.85
C THR A 411 -37.24 20.25 10.59
N LEU A 412 -36.02 20.48 11.08
CA LEU A 412 -34.87 19.61 10.84
C LEU A 412 -34.44 18.91 12.13
N ALA A 413 -34.26 17.59 12.06
CA ALA A 413 -33.75 16.77 13.16
C ALA A 413 -32.53 15.96 12.73
N ALA A 414 -31.54 15.79 13.60
CA ALA A 414 -30.39 14.91 13.39
C ALA A 414 -30.50 13.68 14.32
N VAL A 415 -30.28 12.48 13.80
CA VAL A 415 -30.46 11.21 14.54
C VAL A 415 -29.29 10.26 14.26
N SER A 416 -28.56 9.86 15.30
CA SER A 416 -27.35 9.02 15.13
C SER A 416 -27.16 7.97 16.21
N ASP A 417 -26.71 6.78 15.79
CA ASP A 417 -26.27 5.71 16.69
C ASP A 417 -24.83 5.99 17.15
N MET A 418 -24.68 6.88 18.13
CA MET A 418 -23.39 7.41 18.54
C MET A 418 -23.21 7.45 20.06
N TYR A 419 -21.97 7.19 20.50
CA TYR A 419 -21.55 7.31 21.89
C TYR A 419 -21.23 8.75 22.33
N LEU A 420 -21.28 9.72 21.42
CA LEU A 420 -21.09 11.14 21.70
C LEU A 420 -22.43 11.76 22.14
N PRO A 421 -22.50 12.38 23.32
CA PRO A 421 -23.72 13.02 23.81
C PRO A 421 -24.20 14.17 22.91
N GLU A 422 -25.49 14.53 23.00
CA GLU A 422 -26.14 15.57 22.20
C GLU A 422 -25.34 16.88 22.18
N ALA A 423 -24.88 17.33 23.36
CA ALA A 423 -24.14 18.59 23.49
C ALA A 423 -22.84 18.60 22.65
N TRP A 424 -22.17 17.46 22.52
CA TRP A 424 -20.95 17.33 21.73
C TRP A 424 -21.28 17.17 20.24
N MET A 425 -22.33 16.42 19.91
CA MET A 425 -22.80 16.30 18.52
C MET A 425 -23.29 17.63 17.95
N ARG A 426 -23.98 18.46 18.73
CA ARG A 426 -24.37 19.82 18.31
C ARG A 426 -23.14 20.68 17.98
N LYS A 427 -22.10 20.64 18.81
CA LYS A 427 -20.84 21.36 18.54
C LYS A 427 -20.20 20.90 17.23
N LEU A 428 -20.16 19.59 16.99
CA LEU A 428 -19.62 19.01 15.76
C LEU A 428 -20.43 19.40 14.51
N LEU A 429 -21.75 19.36 14.60
CA LEU A 429 -22.64 19.78 13.52
C LEU A 429 -22.46 21.27 13.18
N VAL A 430 -22.40 22.13 14.21
CA VAL A 430 -22.15 23.57 14.04
C VAL A 430 -20.80 23.83 13.38
N SER A 431 -19.72 23.13 13.79
CA SER A 431 -18.41 23.29 13.13
C SER A 431 -18.40 22.87 11.66
N CYS A 432 -19.33 22.01 11.24
CA CYS A 432 -19.53 21.63 9.85
C CYS A 432 -20.56 22.54 9.11
N GLY A 433 -21.06 23.59 9.75
CA GLY A 433 -22.01 24.52 9.16
C GLY A 433 -23.47 24.03 9.15
N TYR A 434 -23.83 23.17 10.10
CA TYR A 434 -25.19 22.73 10.38
C TYR A 434 -25.65 23.25 11.74
N ASP A 435 -26.23 24.45 11.77
CA ASP A 435 -26.49 25.23 12.98
C ASP A 435 -27.97 25.31 13.42
N GLN A 436 -28.90 25.03 12.51
CA GLN A 436 -30.35 25.04 12.73
C GLN A 436 -30.88 23.61 12.88
N TRP A 437 -30.97 23.14 14.13
CA TRP A 437 -31.56 21.85 14.47
C TRP A 437 -32.62 22.03 15.53
N ASP A 438 -33.85 21.63 15.21
CA ASP A 438 -34.90 21.51 16.21
C ASP A 438 -34.48 20.45 17.25
N GLN A 439 -33.99 19.30 16.77
CA GLN A 439 -33.54 18.21 17.63
C GLN A 439 -32.26 17.55 17.15
N VAL A 440 -31.44 17.12 18.10
CA VAL A 440 -30.32 16.22 17.89
C VAL A 440 -30.49 15.05 18.85
N ILE A 441 -30.77 13.87 18.30
CA ILE A 441 -31.12 12.66 19.05
C ILE A 441 -30.01 11.63 18.85
N VAL A 442 -29.34 11.24 19.94
CA VAL A 442 -28.22 10.29 19.90
C VAL A 442 -28.48 9.09 20.78
N SER A 443 -28.05 7.92 20.32
CA SER A 443 -28.41 6.65 20.97
C SER A 443 -27.93 6.54 22.42
N CYS A 444 -26.77 7.12 22.75
CA CYS A 444 -26.23 7.08 24.11
C CYS A 444 -27.05 7.85 25.14
N ASP A 445 -27.76 8.90 24.74
CA ASP A 445 -28.60 9.72 25.63
C ASP A 445 -29.97 9.05 25.87
N TYR A 446 -30.49 8.35 24.86
CA TYR A 446 -31.82 7.72 24.92
C TYR A 446 -31.81 6.21 25.21
N ASN A 447 -30.62 5.58 25.25
CA ASN A 447 -30.42 4.15 25.51
C ASN A 447 -31.12 3.20 24.50
N CYS A 448 -31.35 3.66 23.27
CA CYS A 448 -31.86 2.87 22.15
C CYS A 448 -31.26 3.36 20.82
N SER A 449 -31.37 2.57 19.74
CA SER A 449 -30.74 2.85 18.45
C SER A 449 -31.73 3.00 17.29
N LYS A 450 -31.29 3.55 16.16
CA LYS A 450 -32.02 3.49 14.88
C LYS A 450 -32.14 2.06 14.40
N ARG A 451 -31.09 1.26 14.58
CA ARG A 451 -31.06 -0.14 14.15
C ARG A 451 -32.24 -0.96 14.66
N ASN A 452 -32.61 -0.81 15.94
CA ASN A 452 -33.79 -1.48 16.51
C ASN A 452 -35.08 -0.63 16.43
N GLY A 453 -35.00 0.58 15.86
CA GLY A 453 -36.10 1.51 15.66
C GLY A 453 -36.43 2.39 16.87
N GLY A 454 -35.75 2.24 18.01
CA GLY A 454 -36.09 2.98 19.23
C GLY A 454 -35.88 4.49 19.12
N LEU A 455 -34.83 4.94 18.42
CA LEU A 455 -34.64 6.38 18.16
C LEU A 455 -35.72 6.97 17.25
N PHE A 456 -36.30 6.14 16.38
CA PHE A 456 -37.40 6.57 15.54
C PHE A 456 -38.72 6.62 16.28
N ASP A 457 -38.95 5.77 17.29
CA ASP A 457 -40.10 5.90 18.19
C ASP A 457 -40.08 7.26 18.90
N ILE A 458 -38.92 7.65 19.45
CA ILE A 458 -38.73 8.96 20.09
C ILE A 458 -38.98 10.10 19.10
N LEU A 459 -38.51 9.95 17.86
CA LEU A 459 -38.70 10.95 16.82
C LEU A 459 -40.18 11.08 16.44
N THR A 460 -40.90 9.97 16.28
CA THR A 460 -42.33 9.97 15.95
C THR A 460 -43.19 10.51 17.09
N ASP A 461 -42.86 10.17 18.33
CA ASP A 461 -43.56 10.70 19.51
C ASP A 461 -43.38 12.22 19.63
N ARG A 462 -42.18 12.72 19.33
CA ARG A 462 -41.88 14.15 19.39
C ARG A 462 -42.59 14.96 18.32
N TYR A 463 -42.80 14.38 17.15
CA TYR A 463 -43.47 15.02 16.01
C TYR A 463 -44.80 14.33 15.69
N GLU A 464 -45.54 13.95 16.72
CA GLU A 464 -46.79 13.21 16.59
C GLU A 464 -47.76 13.92 15.61
N GLY A 465 -48.33 13.14 14.70
CA GLY A 465 -49.25 13.64 13.67
C GLY A 465 -48.61 14.32 12.47
N GLN A 466 -47.28 14.45 12.40
CA GLN A 466 -46.58 15.02 11.25
C GLN A 466 -45.94 13.93 10.37
N GLU A 467 -45.93 14.15 9.06
CA GLU A 467 -45.20 13.28 8.13
C GLU A 467 -43.69 13.50 8.24
N ILE A 468 -42.95 12.44 8.49
CA ILE A 468 -41.49 12.48 8.67
C ILE A 468 -40.82 11.74 7.50
N VAL A 469 -39.76 12.34 6.96
CA VAL A 469 -38.81 11.64 6.08
C VAL A 469 -37.43 11.56 6.72
N HIS A 470 -36.86 10.36 6.78
CA HIS A 470 -35.49 10.16 7.24
C HIS A 470 -34.52 9.97 6.05
N VAL A 471 -33.36 10.61 6.12
CA VAL A 471 -32.28 10.51 5.13
C VAL A 471 -31.04 9.96 5.81
N GLY A 472 -30.48 8.85 5.31
CA GLY A 472 -29.25 8.29 5.85
C GLY A 472 -28.57 7.32 4.90
N ASP A 473 -27.37 6.87 5.25
CA ASP A 473 -26.51 6.08 4.37
C ASP A 473 -26.70 4.56 4.52
N ASN A 474 -27.17 4.12 5.69
CA ASN A 474 -27.26 2.71 5.99
C ASN A 474 -28.61 2.11 5.54
N PRO A 475 -28.61 1.11 4.64
CA PRO A 475 -29.86 0.50 4.17
C PRO A 475 -30.71 -0.10 5.28
N HIS A 476 -30.09 -0.61 6.35
CA HIS A 476 -30.81 -1.25 7.43
C HIS A 476 -31.26 -0.26 8.52
N SER A 477 -30.33 0.49 9.13
CA SER A 477 -30.67 1.39 10.24
C SER A 477 -31.41 2.64 9.80
N ASP A 478 -31.13 3.20 8.61
CA ASP A 478 -31.72 4.47 8.20
C ASP A 478 -32.90 4.28 7.24
N TYR A 479 -32.86 3.26 6.38
CA TYR A 479 -33.92 3.04 5.41
C TYR A 479 -34.98 2.03 5.88
N GLU A 480 -34.60 0.77 6.14
CA GLU A 480 -35.55 -0.27 6.54
C GLU A 480 -36.20 0.02 7.91
N SER A 481 -35.39 0.35 8.92
CA SER A 481 -35.90 0.59 10.27
C SER A 481 -36.79 1.84 10.34
N ALA A 482 -36.47 2.90 9.60
CA ALA A 482 -37.32 4.10 9.50
C ALA A 482 -38.69 3.78 8.91
N ARG A 483 -38.73 3.02 7.81
CA ARG A 483 -39.98 2.63 7.15
C ARG A 483 -40.84 1.70 7.99
N LYS A 484 -40.23 0.80 8.77
CA LYS A 484 -40.95 -0.06 9.73
C LYS A 484 -41.67 0.74 10.82
N LYS A 485 -41.23 1.97 11.09
CA LYS A 485 -41.84 2.91 12.03
C LYS A 485 -42.80 3.91 11.36
N GLY A 486 -43.22 3.64 10.13
CA GLY A 486 -44.22 4.43 9.42
C GLY A 486 -43.70 5.72 8.77
N MET A 487 -42.39 5.97 8.79
CA MET A 487 -41.79 7.15 8.17
C MET A 487 -41.45 6.91 6.69
N ALA A 488 -41.38 7.99 5.92
CA ALA A 488 -40.70 7.95 4.64
C ALA A 488 -39.18 7.84 4.86
N ALA A 489 -38.48 7.23 3.90
CA ALA A 489 -37.02 7.15 3.96
C ALA A 489 -36.38 7.40 2.59
N ARG A 490 -35.17 7.96 2.60
CA ARG A 490 -34.32 8.18 1.44
C ARG A 490 -32.90 7.72 1.75
N LEU A 491 -32.37 6.83 0.91
CA LEU A 491 -31.01 6.35 1.04
C LEU A 491 -30.04 7.34 0.39
N TYR A 492 -28.99 7.69 1.11
CA TYR A 492 -27.81 8.39 0.60
C TYR A 492 -26.63 7.43 0.64
N GLN A 493 -26.36 6.70 -0.45
CA GLN A 493 -25.30 5.67 -0.47
C GLN A 493 -23.98 6.17 0.16
N ASN A 494 -23.39 5.37 1.05
CA ASN A 494 -22.11 5.68 1.68
C ASN A 494 -21.01 5.86 0.62
N VAL A 495 -20.24 6.95 0.72
CA VAL A 495 -19.21 7.29 -0.28
C VAL A 495 -18.06 6.29 -0.31
N ASN A 496 -17.71 5.71 0.83
CA ASN A 496 -16.67 4.70 0.94
C ASN A 496 -17.12 3.37 0.36
N GLU A 497 -18.36 2.97 0.59
CA GLU A 497 -18.93 1.77 -0.07
C GLU A 497 -18.98 1.91 -1.59
N ALA A 498 -19.32 3.11 -2.08
CA ALA A 498 -19.32 3.40 -3.52
C ALA A 498 -17.92 3.37 -4.13
N GLY A 499 -16.92 3.94 -3.44
CA GLY A 499 -15.59 4.19 -4.00
C GLY A 499 -14.52 3.15 -3.71
N ASN A 500 -14.58 2.41 -2.60
CA ASN A 500 -13.51 1.49 -2.19
C ASN A 500 -13.21 0.43 -3.25
N GLY A 501 -14.22 0.03 -4.05
CA GLY A 501 -14.06 -0.90 -5.16
C GLY A 501 -13.24 -0.38 -6.35
N TYR A 502 -12.79 0.88 -6.33
CA TYR A 502 -11.97 1.54 -7.36
C TYR A 502 -10.59 2.01 -6.86
N ARG A 503 -10.23 1.72 -5.61
CA ARG A 503 -9.02 2.29 -4.99
C ARG A 503 -7.83 1.35 -5.06
N ALA A 504 -6.65 1.97 -5.10
CA ALA A 504 -5.38 1.27 -4.98
C ALA A 504 -5.24 0.61 -3.60
N LEU A 505 -4.63 -0.58 -3.60
CA LEU A 505 -4.27 -1.35 -2.42
C LEU A 505 -2.73 -1.40 -2.29
N GLY A 506 -2.23 -2.06 -1.24
CA GLY A 506 -0.78 -2.23 -1.03
C GLY A 506 -0.06 -1.03 -0.40
N MET A 507 -0.79 0.03 -0.04
CA MET A 507 -0.30 1.14 0.77
C MET A 507 -0.24 0.76 2.25
N SER A 508 0.56 1.49 3.02
CA SER A 508 0.56 1.47 4.48
C SER A 508 -0.84 1.79 5.03
N HIS A 509 -1.13 1.24 6.21
CA HIS A 509 -2.47 1.25 6.78
C HIS A 509 -3.09 2.67 6.84
N LEU A 510 -2.38 3.58 7.50
CA LEU A 510 -2.89 4.93 7.77
C LEU A 510 -2.93 5.80 6.50
N ALA A 511 -1.83 5.82 5.72
CA ALA A 511 -1.77 6.58 4.48
C ALA A 511 -2.81 6.10 3.46
N GLY A 512 -2.95 4.77 3.32
CA GLY A 512 -3.95 4.16 2.43
C GLY A 512 -5.37 4.45 2.86
N SER A 513 -5.69 4.37 4.16
CA SER A 513 -7.05 4.65 4.63
C SER A 513 -7.42 6.12 4.47
N ALA A 514 -6.46 7.02 4.76
CA ALA A 514 -6.61 8.44 4.55
C ALA A 514 -6.86 8.77 3.07
N TYR A 515 -5.95 8.31 2.20
CA TYR A 515 -6.06 8.46 0.74
C TYR A 515 -7.43 8.04 0.21
N ARG A 516 -7.90 6.84 0.60
CA ARG A 516 -9.19 6.32 0.14
C ARG A 516 -10.36 7.16 0.64
N GLY A 517 -10.37 7.55 1.93
CA GLY A 517 -11.43 8.38 2.50
C GLY A 517 -11.55 9.73 1.79
N VAL A 518 -10.42 10.43 1.62
CA VAL A 518 -10.31 11.71 0.92
C VAL A 518 -10.81 11.61 -0.53
N VAL A 519 -10.36 10.59 -1.27
CA VAL A 519 -10.76 10.40 -2.67
C VAL A 519 -12.24 10.04 -2.79
N ASN A 520 -12.72 9.13 -1.96
CA ASN A 520 -14.10 8.67 -2.03
C ASN A 520 -15.09 9.80 -1.71
N ALA A 521 -14.79 10.62 -0.70
CA ALA A 521 -15.60 11.79 -0.35
C ALA A 521 -15.68 12.79 -1.52
N ARG A 522 -14.58 13.04 -2.24
CA ARG A 522 -14.57 13.92 -3.41
C ARG A 522 -15.42 13.37 -4.55
N LEU A 523 -15.17 12.13 -4.97
CA LEU A 523 -15.75 11.58 -6.19
C LEU A 523 -17.19 11.09 -6.01
N HIS A 524 -17.57 10.58 -4.84
CA HIS A 524 -18.88 9.94 -4.64
C HIS A 524 -19.86 10.76 -3.81
N SER A 525 -19.52 11.97 -3.36
CA SER A 525 -20.47 12.86 -2.69
C SER A 525 -21.68 13.19 -3.58
N GLY A 526 -21.48 13.22 -4.90
CA GLY A 526 -22.45 13.60 -5.92
C GLY A 526 -22.58 15.11 -6.13
N MET A 527 -21.67 15.92 -5.57
CA MET A 527 -21.69 17.37 -5.73
C MET A 527 -21.23 17.80 -7.14
N GLU A 528 -20.16 17.19 -7.64
CA GLU A 528 -19.53 17.53 -8.91
C GLU A 528 -19.38 16.28 -9.79
N ARG A 529 -19.26 16.49 -11.10
CA ARG A 529 -18.84 15.48 -12.07
C ARG A 529 -17.55 15.97 -12.70
N PHE A 530 -16.55 15.11 -12.74
CA PHE A 530 -15.21 15.48 -13.18
C PHE A 530 -14.89 14.90 -14.54
N SER A 531 -13.89 15.46 -15.22
CA SER A 531 -13.33 14.83 -16.41
C SER A 531 -12.46 13.63 -16.02
N PRO A 532 -12.29 12.63 -16.91
CA PRO A 532 -11.35 11.53 -16.68
C PRO A 532 -9.92 12.02 -16.37
N TYR A 533 -9.51 13.13 -16.97
CA TYR A 533 -8.19 13.73 -16.75
C TYR A 533 -8.05 14.40 -15.38
N TYR A 534 -9.10 15.08 -14.90
CA TYR A 534 -9.14 15.60 -13.53
C TYR A 534 -9.00 14.47 -12.52
N GLU A 535 -9.74 13.38 -12.71
CA GLU A 535 -9.67 12.23 -11.79
C GLU A 535 -8.29 11.57 -11.81
N VAL A 536 -7.60 11.53 -12.95
CA VAL A 536 -6.21 11.09 -13.00
C VAL A 536 -5.29 11.97 -12.14
N GLY A 537 -5.50 13.29 -12.20
CA GLY A 537 -4.83 14.25 -11.33
C GLY A 537 -5.13 14.02 -9.85
N TYR A 538 -6.40 13.90 -9.48
CA TYR A 538 -6.85 13.82 -8.09
C TYR A 538 -6.55 12.46 -7.44
N VAL A 539 -6.80 11.36 -8.16
CA VAL A 539 -6.71 9.99 -7.64
C VAL A 539 -5.28 9.46 -7.68
N TYR A 540 -4.57 9.60 -8.80
CA TYR A 540 -3.27 8.93 -8.97
C TYR A 540 -2.08 9.86 -8.80
N THR A 541 -2.22 11.12 -9.19
CA THR A 541 -1.09 12.06 -9.26
C THR A 541 -0.93 12.86 -7.97
N GLY A 542 -2.04 13.28 -7.36
CA GLY A 542 -2.07 14.19 -6.20
C GLY A 542 -1.23 13.72 -5.02
N ILE A 543 -1.46 12.48 -4.55
CA ILE A 543 -0.74 11.93 -3.40
C ILE A 543 0.76 11.75 -3.66
N TYR A 544 1.13 11.41 -4.89
CA TYR A 544 2.52 11.30 -5.29
C TYR A 544 3.23 12.65 -5.25
N VAL A 545 2.67 13.66 -5.92
CA VAL A 545 3.29 14.99 -6.01
C VAL A 545 3.32 15.66 -4.63
N MET A 546 2.28 15.48 -3.82
CA MET A 546 2.22 15.96 -2.44
C MET A 546 3.34 15.36 -1.58
N GLY A 547 3.46 14.02 -1.56
CA GLY A 547 4.50 13.33 -0.80
C GLY A 547 5.91 13.73 -1.24
N PHE A 548 6.14 13.86 -2.55
CA PHE A 548 7.43 14.31 -3.07
C PHE A 548 7.74 15.76 -2.67
N CYS A 549 6.76 16.67 -2.71
CA CYS A 549 6.96 18.06 -2.29
C CYS A 549 7.22 18.17 -0.77
N GLN A 550 6.54 17.38 0.06
CA GLN A 550 6.83 17.29 1.48
C GLN A 550 8.25 16.78 1.73
N TRP A 551 8.68 15.75 0.99
CA TRP A 551 10.02 15.20 1.10
C TRP A 551 11.10 16.23 0.72
N ILE A 552 10.90 16.99 -0.37
CA ILE A 552 11.77 18.11 -0.76
C ILE A 552 11.82 19.15 0.37
N TYR A 553 10.68 19.53 0.95
CA TYR A 553 10.62 20.55 2.00
C TYR A 553 11.38 20.11 3.26
N ARG A 554 11.21 18.86 3.70
CA ARG A 554 11.98 18.28 4.81
C ARG A 554 13.48 18.35 4.52
N TYR A 555 13.90 17.88 3.35
CA TYR A 555 15.30 17.96 2.93
C TYR A 555 15.80 19.41 2.95
N ALA A 556 15.00 20.36 2.44
CA ALA A 556 15.35 21.77 2.43
C ALA A 556 15.53 22.36 3.83
N ARG A 557 14.70 21.95 4.79
CA ARG A 557 14.80 22.37 6.20
C ARG A 557 16.03 21.77 6.88
N GLU A 558 16.27 20.48 6.72
CA GLU A 558 17.40 19.75 7.31
C GLU A 558 18.75 20.25 6.78
N HIS A 559 18.81 20.59 5.49
CA HIS A 559 20.03 21.06 4.83
C HIS A 559 20.15 22.60 4.77
N HIS A 560 19.20 23.31 5.38
CA HIS A 560 19.13 24.78 5.42
C HIS A 560 19.30 25.42 4.03
N LEU A 561 18.49 24.96 3.07
CA LEU A 561 18.48 25.50 1.73
C LEU A 561 17.80 26.87 1.70
N ASP A 562 18.30 27.75 0.83
CA ASP A 562 17.76 29.09 0.63
C ASP A 562 16.72 29.12 -0.51
N LYS A 563 16.82 28.19 -1.48
CA LYS A 563 16.00 28.17 -2.70
C LYS A 563 15.92 26.79 -3.33
N ILE A 564 14.81 26.49 -4.01
CA ILE A 564 14.64 25.27 -4.82
C ILE A 564 14.41 25.63 -6.30
N LEU A 565 15.17 25.01 -7.18
CA LEU A 565 15.06 25.14 -8.63
C LEU A 565 14.35 23.93 -9.21
N PHE A 566 13.13 24.10 -9.73
CA PHE A 566 12.39 23.04 -10.41
C PHE A 566 12.71 23.08 -11.91
N LEU A 567 13.34 22.02 -12.42
CA LEU A 567 13.72 21.96 -13.83
C LEU A 567 12.51 21.71 -14.73
N ALA A 568 12.46 22.41 -15.85
CA ALA A 568 11.54 22.11 -16.92
C ALA A 568 11.79 20.69 -17.48
N ARG A 569 10.77 19.98 -17.98
CA ARG A 569 9.40 20.46 -18.21
C ARG A 569 8.45 20.05 -17.09
N GLU A 570 8.67 18.88 -16.53
CA GLU A 570 7.80 18.23 -15.56
C GLU A 570 7.78 19.01 -14.23
N GLY A 571 8.82 19.80 -13.93
CA GLY A 571 8.93 20.67 -12.76
C GLY A 571 7.79 21.68 -12.55
N ASP A 572 7.00 21.99 -13.58
CA ASP A 572 5.89 22.95 -13.50
C ASP A 572 4.82 22.52 -12.48
N LEU A 573 4.36 21.26 -12.55
CA LEU A 573 3.35 20.76 -11.61
C LEU A 573 3.90 20.71 -10.18
N TYR A 574 5.12 20.20 -10.00
CA TYR A 574 5.75 20.12 -8.68
C TYR A 574 5.94 21.51 -8.07
N ARG A 575 6.37 22.51 -8.84
CA ARG A 575 6.50 23.88 -8.33
C ARG A 575 5.15 24.46 -7.90
N LYS A 576 4.08 24.23 -8.69
CA LYS A 576 2.71 24.67 -8.35
C LYS A 576 2.26 24.06 -7.02
N VAL A 577 2.41 22.75 -6.86
CA VAL A 577 2.06 22.06 -5.61
C VAL A 577 2.94 22.49 -4.45
N PHE A 578 4.25 22.60 -4.65
CA PHE A 578 5.19 23.03 -3.62
C PHE A 578 4.88 24.46 -3.15
N THR A 579 4.58 25.38 -4.06
CA THR A 579 4.19 26.77 -3.71
C THR A 579 2.85 26.80 -2.98
N GLN A 580 1.90 25.93 -3.33
CA GLN A 580 0.63 25.82 -2.60
C GLN A 580 0.83 25.33 -1.16
N MET A 581 1.75 24.38 -0.94
CA MET A 581 2.03 23.83 0.39
C MET A 581 2.94 24.73 1.23
N TYR A 582 3.91 25.39 0.60
CA TYR A 582 4.97 26.16 1.24
C TYR A 582 5.18 27.51 0.53
N PRO A 583 4.20 28.43 0.59
CA PRO A 583 4.21 29.68 -0.18
C PRO A 583 5.39 30.60 0.16
N ASP A 584 5.92 30.50 1.38
CA ASP A 584 7.01 31.34 1.87
C ASP A 584 8.41 30.82 1.50
N PHE A 585 8.52 29.60 0.94
CA PHE A 585 9.81 29.03 0.58
C PHE A 585 10.20 29.42 -0.85
N PRO A 586 11.36 30.06 -1.08
CA PRO A 586 11.73 30.54 -2.41
C PRO A 586 11.90 29.42 -3.45
N THR A 587 11.22 29.56 -4.60
CA THR A 587 11.34 28.62 -5.72
C THR A 587 11.46 29.31 -7.06
N GLU A 588 12.19 28.68 -7.98
CA GLU A 588 12.28 29.11 -9.39
C GLU A 588 11.91 27.97 -10.33
N TYR A 589 11.31 28.32 -11.47
CA TYR A 589 11.12 27.39 -12.57
C TYR A 589 12.23 27.59 -13.60
N VAL A 590 13.10 26.60 -13.74
CA VAL A 590 14.30 26.71 -14.56
C VAL A 590 14.10 25.96 -15.86
N LEU A 591 13.97 26.70 -16.96
CA LEU A 591 14.03 26.15 -18.32
C LEU A 591 15.36 25.39 -18.52
N TRP A 592 15.24 24.08 -18.72
CA TRP A 592 16.37 23.17 -18.83
C TRP A 592 15.97 21.99 -19.72
N SER A 593 16.84 21.52 -20.60
CA SER A 593 16.54 20.37 -21.45
C SER A 593 17.81 19.69 -21.96
N ARG A 594 17.70 18.41 -22.35
CA ARG A 594 18.88 17.55 -22.58
C ARG A 594 19.86 18.07 -23.64
N VAL A 595 19.38 18.66 -24.74
CA VAL A 595 20.23 19.10 -25.87
C VAL A 595 21.09 20.34 -25.51
N PRO A 596 20.52 21.49 -25.08
CA PRO A 596 21.28 22.63 -24.56
C PRO A 596 22.32 22.24 -23.51
N VAL A 597 21.94 21.32 -22.63
CA VAL A 597 22.77 20.96 -21.49
C VAL A 597 24.01 20.21 -21.93
N VAL A 598 23.87 19.28 -22.88
CA VAL A 598 25.01 18.55 -23.43
C VAL A 598 25.96 19.45 -24.23
N LYS A 599 25.46 20.53 -24.85
CA LYS A 599 26.31 21.57 -25.47
C LYS A 599 27.18 22.28 -24.44
N THR A 600 26.60 22.65 -23.30
CA THR A 600 27.34 23.40 -22.27
C THR A 600 28.40 22.58 -21.53
N THR A 601 28.22 21.26 -21.41
CA THR A 601 29.15 20.37 -20.68
C THR A 601 30.13 19.60 -21.59
N VAL A 602 30.23 19.98 -22.87
CA VAL A 602 30.98 19.25 -23.90
C VAL A 602 32.47 19.09 -23.59
N GLU A 603 33.05 20.02 -22.83
CA GLU A 603 34.46 19.96 -22.42
C GLU A 603 34.73 18.92 -21.32
N LYS A 604 33.73 18.65 -20.46
CA LYS A 604 33.86 17.68 -19.35
C LYS A 604 33.84 16.25 -19.83
N ASN A 605 32.85 15.91 -20.67
CA ASN A 605 32.62 14.53 -21.06
C ASN A 605 32.09 14.45 -22.50
N ARG A 606 32.91 13.89 -23.39
CA ARG A 606 32.58 13.70 -24.81
C ARG A 606 31.50 12.64 -25.03
N HIS A 607 31.44 11.64 -24.17
CA HIS A 607 30.61 10.46 -24.40
C HIS A 607 29.11 10.79 -24.42
N PRO A 608 28.51 11.53 -23.44
CA PRO A 608 27.11 11.94 -23.51
C PRO A 608 26.77 12.73 -24.77
N TYR A 609 27.68 13.58 -25.24
CA TYR A 609 27.51 14.35 -26.46
C TYR A 609 27.45 13.45 -27.70
N LEU A 610 28.42 12.57 -27.87
CA LEU A 610 28.48 11.64 -28.99
C LEU A 610 27.32 10.63 -28.95
N LEU A 611 26.96 10.15 -27.76
CA LEU A 611 25.82 9.25 -27.58
C LEU A 611 24.50 9.93 -28.00
N GLN A 612 24.25 11.16 -27.57
CA GLN A 612 22.98 11.85 -27.82
C GLN A 612 22.86 12.40 -29.24
N LEU A 613 23.91 13.03 -29.76
CA LEU A 613 23.84 13.73 -31.05
C LEU A 613 24.26 12.87 -32.23
N VAL A 614 24.99 11.77 -31.99
CA VAL A 614 25.41 10.84 -33.05
C VAL A 614 24.67 9.52 -32.91
N HIS A 615 24.96 8.74 -31.86
CA HIS A 615 24.49 7.36 -31.76
C HIS A 615 22.96 7.26 -31.72
N HIS A 616 22.30 7.99 -30.82
CA HIS A 616 20.84 7.97 -30.70
C HIS A 616 20.15 8.48 -31.96
N LYS A 617 20.71 9.50 -32.64
CA LYS A 617 20.17 10.04 -33.89
C LYS A 617 20.40 9.11 -35.09
N ALA A 618 21.55 8.45 -35.15
CA ALA A 618 21.84 7.43 -36.15
C ALA A 618 20.90 6.22 -36.01
N ASN A 619 20.49 5.89 -34.79
CA ASN A 619 19.58 4.78 -34.49
C ASN A 619 18.11 5.21 -34.33
N ALA A 620 17.81 6.50 -34.49
CA ALA A 620 16.43 7.02 -34.41
C ALA A 620 15.57 6.46 -35.54
N LEU A 621 14.26 6.32 -35.29
CA LEU A 621 13.32 5.86 -36.31
C LEU A 621 13.26 6.85 -37.49
N TYR A 622 13.26 8.14 -37.17
CA TYR A 622 13.28 9.23 -38.14
C TYR A 622 14.69 9.77 -38.29
N LYS A 623 15.25 9.65 -39.49
CA LYS A 623 16.65 10.02 -39.74
C LYS A 623 16.77 11.52 -39.98
N SER A 624 17.78 12.12 -39.39
CA SER A 624 18.14 13.52 -39.59
C SER A 624 19.14 13.64 -40.74
N ARG A 625 19.03 14.68 -41.57
CA ARG A 625 20.11 15.02 -42.50
C ARG A 625 21.31 15.51 -41.71
N VAL A 626 22.51 15.02 -42.04
CA VAL A 626 23.74 15.31 -41.28
C VAL A 626 24.02 16.82 -41.27
N GLY A 627 23.87 17.49 -42.42
CA GLY A 627 24.04 18.94 -42.52
C GLY A 627 23.09 19.74 -41.64
N THR A 628 21.79 19.44 -41.74
CA THR A 628 20.75 20.07 -40.92
C THR A 628 20.95 19.84 -39.43
N LEU A 629 21.38 18.63 -39.04
CA LEU A 629 21.73 18.31 -37.66
C LEU A 629 22.87 19.21 -37.16
N PHE A 630 23.95 19.33 -37.93
CA PHE A 630 25.11 20.16 -37.59
C PHE A 630 24.72 21.63 -37.42
N ASP A 631 23.90 22.18 -38.34
CA ASP A 631 23.45 23.56 -38.24
C ASP A 631 22.62 23.80 -36.97
N ARG A 632 21.68 22.92 -36.67
CA ARG A 632 20.77 23.08 -35.52
C ARG A 632 21.44 22.86 -34.18
N VAL A 633 22.33 21.89 -34.09
CA VAL A 633 23.11 21.70 -32.87
C VAL A 633 24.17 22.78 -32.70
N GLY A 634 24.38 23.68 -33.65
CA GLY A 634 25.26 24.85 -33.52
C GLY A 634 26.70 24.63 -33.96
N ILE A 635 26.97 23.57 -34.72
CA ILE A 635 28.31 23.17 -35.18
C ILE A 635 28.44 23.22 -36.72
N GLY A 636 27.60 24.03 -37.37
CA GLY A 636 27.54 24.13 -38.84
C GLY A 636 28.88 24.51 -39.50
N GLU A 637 29.80 25.14 -38.76
CA GLU A 637 31.15 25.47 -39.24
C GLU A 637 31.98 24.22 -39.56
N LEU A 638 31.77 23.10 -38.85
CA LEU A 638 32.47 21.84 -39.10
C LEU A 638 32.07 21.17 -40.43
N LYS A 639 31.01 21.66 -41.11
CA LYS A 639 30.63 21.17 -42.44
C LYS A 639 31.72 21.37 -43.49
N LYS A 640 32.66 22.31 -43.27
CA LYS A 640 33.86 22.48 -44.14
C LYS A 640 34.72 21.21 -44.24
N TYR A 641 34.62 20.30 -43.27
CA TYR A 641 35.33 19.01 -43.28
C TYR A 641 34.59 17.88 -43.98
N PHE A 642 33.31 18.04 -44.36
CA PHE A 642 32.52 17.00 -45.00
C PHE A 642 33.21 16.35 -46.23
N PRO A 643 33.83 17.12 -47.15
CA PRO A 643 34.55 16.52 -48.28
C PRO A 643 35.68 15.57 -47.87
N LYS A 644 36.43 15.89 -46.79
CA LYS A 644 37.54 15.06 -46.27
C LYS A 644 37.03 13.71 -45.73
N TYR A 645 35.85 13.71 -45.11
CA TYR A 645 35.23 12.51 -44.55
C TYR A 645 34.25 11.82 -45.50
N ARG A 646 34.14 12.28 -46.76
CA ARG A 646 33.20 11.76 -47.76
C ARG A 646 31.73 11.81 -47.31
N LEU A 647 31.37 12.87 -46.57
CA LEU A 647 30.00 13.14 -46.15
C LEU A 647 29.36 14.17 -47.09
N HIS A 648 28.04 14.07 -47.27
CA HIS A 648 27.25 15.06 -47.99
C HIS A 648 26.19 15.71 -47.09
N ASP A 649 25.97 17.01 -47.27
CA ASP A 649 25.04 17.82 -46.45
C ASP A 649 23.60 17.25 -46.41
N ARG A 650 23.16 16.68 -47.54
CA ARG A 650 21.82 16.09 -47.69
C ARG A 650 21.72 14.62 -47.32
N GLU A 651 22.82 13.96 -46.94
CA GLU A 651 22.76 12.55 -46.54
C GLU A 651 22.12 12.41 -45.15
N TYR A 652 21.46 11.28 -44.93
CA TYR A 652 20.86 10.97 -43.64
C TYR A 652 21.89 10.33 -42.70
N LEU A 653 21.88 10.74 -41.43
CA LEU A 653 22.61 10.04 -40.38
C LEU A 653 21.99 8.67 -40.13
N THR A 654 22.77 7.60 -40.29
CA THR A 654 22.36 6.20 -40.19
C THR A 654 23.44 5.39 -39.46
N PRO A 655 23.16 4.13 -39.06
CA PRO A 655 24.20 3.30 -38.46
C PRO A 655 25.41 3.04 -39.38
N ALA A 656 25.24 3.17 -40.70
CA ALA A 656 26.29 2.94 -41.68
C ALA A 656 27.35 4.06 -41.71
N ASN A 657 26.94 5.33 -41.53
CA ASN A 657 27.84 6.49 -41.52
C ASN A 657 28.10 7.04 -40.10
N GLU A 658 27.48 6.46 -39.06
CA GLU A 658 27.66 6.84 -37.66
C GLU A 658 29.14 6.98 -37.27
N LYS A 659 29.96 5.98 -37.62
CA LYS A 659 31.40 5.98 -37.31
C LYS A 659 32.16 7.11 -38.00
N VAL A 660 31.75 7.49 -39.20
CA VAL A 660 32.41 8.56 -39.97
C VAL A 660 32.11 9.92 -39.33
N VAL A 661 30.84 10.16 -38.99
CA VAL A 661 30.42 11.36 -38.26
C VAL A 661 31.08 11.43 -36.88
N TYR A 662 31.13 10.30 -36.17
CA TYR A 662 31.85 10.17 -34.90
C TYR A 662 33.31 10.61 -35.04
N SER A 663 34.05 10.06 -36.02
CA SER A 663 35.46 10.40 -36.23
C SER A 663 35.66 11.88 -36.56
N LEU A 664 34.81 12.47 -37.42
CA LEU A 664 34.87 13.90 -37.74
C LEU A 664 34.76 14.75 -36.47
N LEU A 665 33.78 14.48 -35.62
CA LEU A 665 33.58 15.25 -34.39
C LEU A 665 34.75 15.09 -33.41
N VAL A 666 35.30 13.87 -33.29
CA VAL A 666 36.42 13.59 -32.38
C VAL A 666 37.72 14.22 -32.87
N ASP A 667 38.02 14.14 -34.17
CA ASP A 667 39.23 14.72 -34.77
C ASP A 667 39.24 16.25 -34.65
N HIS A 668 38.06 16.87 -34.67
CA HIS A 668 37.86 18.32 -34.60
C HIS A 668 37.23 18.78 -33.28
N TRP A 669 37.45 18.04 -32.19
CA TRP A 669 36.75 18.25 -30.92
C TRP A 669 36.98 19.64 -30.30
N GLN A 670 38.21 20.16 -30.37
CA GLN A 670 38.52 21.48 -29.80
C GLN A 670 37.78 22.61 -30.52
N GLU A 671 37.65 22.51 -31.84
CA GLU A 671 36.89 23.46 -32.65
C GLU A 671 35.39 23.36 -32.34
N LEU A 672 34.88 22.13 -32.18
CA LEU A 672 33.50 21.87 -31.76
C LEU A 672 33.19 22.48 -30.38
N CYS A 673 34.07 22.35 -29.39
CA CYS A 673 33.89 23.02 -28.10
C CYS A 673 33.84 24.55 -28.27
N GLY A 674 34.66 25.09 -29.17
CA GLY A 674 34.68 26.52 -29.51
C GLY A 674 33.34 27.04 -30.03
N CYS A 675 32.58 26.23 -30.77
CA CYS A 675 31.24 26.60 -31.26
C CYS A 675 30.23 26.89 -30.13
N TYR A 676 30.47 26.40 -28.91
CA TYR A 676 29.51 26.48 -27.80
C TYR A 676 29.80 27.56 -26.75
N ARG A 677 30.81 28.42 -26.96
CA ARG A 677 31.17 29.47 -25.99
C ARG A 677 30.01 30.43 -25.70
N ALA A 678 29.28 30.87 -26.73
CA ALA A 678 28.13 31.76 -26.56
C ALA A 678 26.99 31.09 -25.76
N ASP A 679 26.71 29.81 -26.03
CA ASP A 679 25.72 29.03 -25.27
C ASP A 679 26.13 28.90 -23.79
N GLN A 680 27.42 28.68 -23.52
CA GLN A 680 27.96 28.59 -22.17
C GLN A 680 27.86 29.92 -21.40
N GLU A 681 28.09 31.06 -22.04
CA GLU A 681 27.93 32.38 -21.44
C GLU A 681 26.46 32.69 -21.13
N ALA A 682 25.56 32.42 -22.08
CA ALA A 682 24.12 32.61 -21.88
C ALA A 682 23.59 31.76 -20.71
N VAL A 683 24.03 30.50 -20.61
CA VAL A 683 23.65 29.60 -19.50
C VAL A 683 24.25 30.06 -18.17
N ARG A 684 25.49 30.56 -18.15
CA ARG A 684 26.09 31.16 -16.94
C ARG A 684 25.24 32.31 -16.43
N ASP A 685 24.91 33.26 -17.30
CA ASP A 685 24.16 34.47 -16.92
C ASP A 685 22.73 34.11 -16.51
N TYR A 686 22.14 33.09 -17.14
CA TYR A 686 20.84 32.56 -16.76
C TYR A 686 20.86 31.91 -15.36
N LEU A 687 21.78 30.97 -15.10
CA LEU A 687 21.88 30.30 -13.79
C LEU A 687 22.26 31.28 -12.67
N THR A 688 23.13 32.26 -12.95
CA THR A 688 23.50 33.32 -12.00
C THR A 688 22.27 34.11 -11.56
N ARG A 689 21.36 34.44 -12.50
CA ARG A 689 20.09 35.12 -12.17
C ARG A 689 19.16 34.23 -11.35
N MET A 690 19.01 32.95 -11.72
CA MET A 690 18.13 32.01 -10.98
C MET A 690 18.61 31.77 -9.54
N LEU A 691 19.92 31.75 -9.33
CA LEU A 691 20.56 31.54 -8.02
C LEU A 691 20.85 32.82 -7.25
N ALA A 692 20.45 33.99 -7.76
CA ALA A 692 20.69 35.26 -7.11
C ALA A 692 20.18 35.26 -5.65
N GLY A 693 21.07 35.64 -4.72
CA GLY A 693 20.78 35.72 -3.29
C GLY A 693 20.81 34.38 -2.53
N SER A 694 21.25 33.28 -3.15
CA SER A 694 21.26 31.95 -2.53
C SER A 694 22.69 31.39 -2.41
N ARG A 695 23.04 30.87 -1.23
CA ARG A 695 24.30 30.16 -0.96
C ARG A 695 24.13 28.65 -0.96
N ARG A 696 22.92 28.16 -0.72
CA ARG A 696 22.56 26.74 -0.75
C ARG A 696 21.24 26.59 -1.50
N ALA A 697 21.25 25.84 -2.59
CA ALA A 697 20.04 25.57 -3.36
C ALA A 697 19.91 24.08 -3.67
N ALA A 698 18.68 23.63 -3.91
CA ALA A 698 18.43 22.33 -4.51
C ALA A 698 17.97 22.47 -5.95
N VAL A 699 18.32 21.50 -6.79
CA VAL A 699 17.79 21.34 -8.14
C VAL A 699 16.96 20.05 -8.15
N VAL A 700 15.72 20.17 -8.62
CA VAL A 700 14.73 19.10 -8.65
C VAL A 700 14.43 18.71 -10.09
N ASP A 701 14.48 17.41 -10.38
CA ASP A 701 14.10 16.85 -11.69
C ASP A 701 13.29 15.56 -11.52
N VAL A 702 12.42 15.27 -12.48
CA VAL A 702 11.74 13.97 -12.64
C VAL A 702 12.58 13.02 -13.50
N GLY A 703 13.51 13.57 -14.27
CA GLY A 703 14.44 12.87 -15.15
C GLY A 703 15.12 11.70 -14.47
N TRP A 704 14.74 10.51 -14.92
CA TRP A 704 15.11 9.23 -14.33
C TRP A 704 16.62 8.95 -14.22
N SER A 705 17.46 9.64 -14.99
CA SER A 705 18.91 9.37 -15.05
C SER A 705 19.76 10.31 -14.20
N GLY A 706 19.19 11.33 -13.57
CA GLY A 706 19.93 12.28 -12.72
C GLY A 706 20.96 13.17 -13.42
N ASN A 707 21.09 13.09 -14.75
CA ASN A 707 22.11 13.83 -15.48
C ASN A 707 21.89 15.34 -15.39
N ASN A 708 20.65 15.81 -15.56
CA ASN A 708 20.33 17.23 -15.59
C ASN A 708 20.72 17.93 -14.28
N VAL A 709 20.31 17.35 -13.13
CA VAL A 709 20.61 17.93 -11.81
C VAL A 709 22.12 17.95 -11.52
N LEU A 710 22.84 16.90 -11.91
CA LEU A 710 24.30 16.84 -11.76
C LEU A 710 25.04 17.80 -12.69
N GLN A 711 24.49 18.07 -13.87
CA GLN A 711 25.05 19.03 -14.81
C GLN A 711 24.88 20.47 -14.31
N VAL A 712 23.70 20.82 -13.77
CA VAL A 712 23.53 22.13 -13.11
C VAL A 712 24.53 22.28 -11.98
N ARG A 713 24.64 21.28 -11.11
CA ARG A 713 25.63 21.27 -10.03
C ARG A 713 27.05 21.48 -10.54
N TYR A 714 27.47 20.73 -11.54
CA TYR A 714 28.81 20.85 -12.14
C TYR A 714 29.06 22.25 -12.69
N LEU A 715 28.13 22.79 -13.47
CA LEU A 715 28.26 24.11 -14.06
C LEU A 715 28.38 25.20 -12.98
N VAL A 716 27.53 25.14 -11.96
CA VAL A 716 27.51 26.11 -10.85
C VAL A 716 28.76 26.02 -9.98
N GLU A 717 29.12 24.83 -9.50
CA GLU A 717 30.18 24.63 -8.51
C GLU A 717 31.59 24.60 -9.13
N GLU A 718 31.75 23.94 -10.29
CA GLU A 718 33.07 23.61 -10.86
C GLU A 718 33.45 24.45 -12.08
N VAL A 719 32.49 24.95 -12.87
CA VAL A 719 32.80 25.71 -14.12
C VAL A 719 32.69 27.21 -13.90
N TYR A 720 31.55 27.65 -13.35
CA TYR A 720 31.26 29.07 -13.15
C TYR A 720 31.68 29.56 -11.76
N HIS A 721 32.00 28.64 -10.84
CA HIS A 721 32.43 28.92 -9.47
C HIS A 721 31.51 29.93 -8.76
N LEU A 722 30.21 29.77 -8.94
CA LEU A 722 29.23 30.62 -8.24
C LEU A 722 29.28 30.28 -6.74
N ASP A 723 29.09 31.29 -5.89
CA ASP A 723 29.01 31.12 -4.42
C ASP A 723 27.69 30.48 -3.98
N CYS A 724 27.39 29.29 -4.52
CA CYS A 724 26.20 28.52 -4.21
C CYS A 724 26.49 27.01 -4.29
N ARG A 725 26.22 26.30 -3.20
CA ARG A 725 26.26 24.83 -3.15
C ARG A 725 24.95 24.25 -3.64
N ILE A 726 25.01 23.20 -4.47
CA ILE A 726 23.86 22.56 -5.09
C ILE A 726 23.62 21.14 -4.55
N SER A 727 22.42 20.92 -4.04
CA SER A 727 21.86 19.59 -3.76
C SER A 727 21.06 19.08 -4.97
N CYS A 728 21.17 17.79 -5.29
CA CYS A 728 20.47 17.19 -6.42
C CYS A 728 19.36 16.27 -5.91
N LEU A 729 18.11 16.60 -6.22
CA LEU A 729 16.92 15.87 -5.77
C LEU A 729 16.18 15.32 -6.98
N LEU A 730 15.80 14.04 -6.95
CA LEU A 730 15.06 13.40 -8.03
C LEU A 730 13.76 12.78 -7.56
N ALA A 731 12.74 12.90 -8.40
CA ALA A 731 11.45 12.27 -8.15
C ALA A 731 11.54 10.75 -8.30
N ALA A 732 12.29 10.24 -9.28
CA ALA A 732 12.41 8.83 -9.60
C ALA A 732 13.77 8.48 -10.24
N ALA A 733 14.24 7.24 -10.08
CA ALA A 733 15.45 6.72 -10.74
C ALA A 733 15.16 5.61 -11.77
N ARG A 734 15.83 5.65 -12.93
CA ARG A 734 15.60 4.74 -14.08
C ARG A 734 16.27 3.39 -13.92
N ASN A 735 17.45 3.37 -13.33
CA ASN A 735 18.29 2.18 -13.26
C ASN A 735 19.16 2.29 -12.03
N VAL A 736 18.66 1.75 -10.93
CA VAL A 736 19.37 1.62 -9.65
C VAL A 736 20.67 0.83 -9.76
N ASN A 737 20.89 0.09 -10.86
CA ASN A 737 22.10 -0.68 -11.13
C ASN A 737 23.01 -0.04 -12.18
N ASP A 738 22.71 1.16 -12.70
CA ASP A 738 23.69 1.90 -13.49
C ASP A 738 24.86 2.31 -12.58
N THR A 739 26.07 1.89 -12.95
CA THR A 739 27.29 2.10 -12.16
C THR A 739 27.50 3.56 -11.74
N TYR A 740 27.12 4.52 -12.58
CA TYR A 740 27.29 5.95 -12.25
C TYR A 740 26.25 6.42 -11.23
N MET A 741 24.96 6.21 -11.48
CA MET A 741 23.89 6.60 -10.54
C MET A 741 23.97 5.90 -9.21
N ALA A 742 24.28 4.60 -9.21
CA ALA A 742 24.50 3.84 -7.98
C ALA A 742 25.59 4.49 -7.11
N ALA A 743 26.71 4.92 -7.71
CA ALA A 743 27.77 5.61 -6.98
C ALA A 743 27.33 6.99 -6.46
N MET A 744 26.59 7.77 -7.25
CA MET A 744 26.10 9.10 -6.86
C MET A 744 25.10 9.01 -5.70
N MET A 745 24.17 8.06 -5.75
CA MET A 745 23.22 7.78 -4.66
C MET A 745 23.93 7.30 -3.40
N GLN A 746 24.89 6.37 -3.53
CA GLN A 746 25.65 5.86 -2.38
C GLN A 746 26.47 6.97 -1.69
N LYS A 747 26.96 7.95 -2.47
CA LYS A 747 27.65 9.15 -1.97
C LYS A 747 26.70 10.25 -1.48
N ARG A 748 25.37 10.05 -1.57
CA ARG A 748 24.36 11.07 -1.29
C ARG A 748 24.58 12.38 -2.07
N GLN A 749 25.12 12.25 -3.27
CA GLN A 749 25.26 13.38 -4.21
C GLN A 749 23.98 13.59 -5.01
N VAL A 750 23.16 12.54 -5.14
CA VAL A 750 21.82 12.54 -5.70
C VAL A 750 20.91 11.80 -4.73
N GLU A 751 19.85 12.47 -4.28
CA GLU A 751 18.84 11.89 -3.40
C GLU A 751 17.57 11.64 -4.23
N THR A 752 16.95 10.48 -4.03
CA THR A 752 15.84 10.02 -4.88
C THR A 752 14.65 9.57 -4.05
N TYR A 753 13.47 10.09 -4.37
CA TYR A 753 12.24 9.77 -3.64
C TYR A 753 11.65 8.40 -4.03
N LEU A 754 11.43 8.17 -5.33
CA LEU A 754 11.03 6.87 -5.88
C LEU A 754 12.24 6.14 -6.45
N PHE A 755 12.21 4.80 -6.35
CA PHE A 755 13.23 3.91 -6.91
C PHE A 755 14.65 4.18 -6.38
N SER A 756 14.77 4.61 -5.13
CA SER A 756 16.04 4.65 -4.40
C SER A 756 16.59 3.24 -4.25
N SER A 757 17.87 3.04 -4.60
CA SER A 757 18.57 1.78 -4.33
C SER A 757 18.74 1.51 -2.84
N LEU A 758 18.64 2.56 -2.01
CA LEU A 758 18.81 2.51 -0.56
C LEU A 758 17.48 2.25 0.17
N ASP A 759 16.37 2.80 -0.34
CA ASP A 759 15.12 2.87 0.43
C ASP A 759 13.99 2.04 -0.15
N ASN A 760 13.85 1.97 -1.49
CA ASN A 760 12.66 1.38 -2.11
C ASN A 760 12.92 0.72 -3.49
N LYS A 761 14.06 0.03 -3.61
CA LYS A 761 14.50 -0.69 -4.83
C LYS A 761 13.42 -1.62 -5.41
N GLY A 762 12.66 -2.33 -4.58
CA GLY A 762 11.64 -3.28 -5.06
C GLY A 762 10.56 -2.64 -5.94
N LEU A 763 10.26 -1.36 -5.75
CA LEU A 763 9.33 -0.62 -6.62
C LEU A 763 9.86 -0.47 -8.04
N HIS A 764 11.19 -0.34 -8.18
CA HIS A 764 11.85 -0.18 -9.48
C HIS A 764 11.73 -1.46 -10.29
N ASP A 765 11.98 -2.61 -9.66
CA ASP A 765 11.87 -3.92 -10.29
C ASP A 765 10.43 -4.14 -10.82
N LEU A 766 9.41 -3.76 -10.04
CA LEU A 766 8.01 -3.79 -10.46
C LEU A 766 7.71 -2.81 -11.60
N HIS A 767 8.23 -1.58 -11.52
CA HIS A 767 8.08 -0.57 -12.57
C HIS A 767 8.64 -1.06 -13.91
N GLN A 768 9.81 -1.73 -13.89
CA GLN A 768 10.46 -2.24 -15.10
C GLN A 768 9.82 -3.51 -15.65
N ALA A 769 9.32 -4.41 -14.80
CA ALA A 769 8.71 -5.66 -15.26
C ALA A 769 7.34 -5.46 -15.96
N GLY A 770 6.65 -4.36 -15.66
CA GLY A 770 5.32 -4.07 -16.21
C GLY A 770 5.34 -3.42 -17.61
N ASN A 771 4.27 -3.68 -18.38
CA ASN A 771 3.92 -2.94 -19.60
C ASN A 771 5.04 -2.76 -20.63
N HIS A 772 5.89 -3.77 -20.84
CA HIS A 772 7.03 -3.71 -21.79
C HIS A 772 7.90 -2.44 -21.63
N HIS A 773 8.16 -2.02 -20.39
CA HIS A 773 8.94 -0.82 -20.04
C HIS A 773 8.29 0.53 -20.40
N LEU A 774 6.99 0.57 -20.73
CA LEU A 774 6.26 1.83 -20.97
C LEU A 774 5.80 2.54 -19.71
N ASN A 775 5.99 1.97 -18.52
CA ASN A 775 5.56 2.62 -17.27
C ASN A 775 6.21 4.00 -17.06
N SER A 776 7.47 4.20 -17.44
CA SER A 776 8.11 5.51 -17.33
C SER A 776 7.41 6.54 -18.21
N PHE A 777 6.98 6.12 -19.40
CA PHE A 777 6.25 6.97 -20.33
C PHE A 777 4.85 7.32 -19.79
N PHE A 778 4.10 6.36 -19.24
CA PHE A 778 2.81 6.64 -18.60
C PHE A 778 2.95 7.54 -17.37
N PHE A 779 4.04 7.39 -16.61
CA PHE A 779 4.32 8.23 -15.44
C PHE A 779 4.61 9.68 -15.84
N GLU A 780 5.42 9.89 -16.88
CA GLU A 780 5.73 11.23 -17.41
C GLU A 780 4.47 11.98 -17.86
N ILE A 781 3.51 11.29 -18.50
CA ILE A 781 2.23 11.88 -18.93
C ILE A 781 1.49 12.56 -17.77
N LEU A 782 1.57 12.01 -16.55
CA LEU A 782 0.85 12.55 -15.39
C LEU A 782 1.35 13.93 -14.94
N THR A 783 2.56 14.33 -15.35
CA THR A 783 3.22 15.55 -14.84
C THR A 783 3.65 16.52 -15.95
N GLN A 784 3.16 16.32 -17.18
CA GLN A 784 3.51 17.18 -18.31
C GLN A 784 2.95 18.61 -18.15
N SER A 785 3.83 19.61 -18.29
CA SER A 785 3.40 21.01 -18.31
C SER A 785 2.59 21.37 -19.57
N CYS A 786 1.96 22.55 -19.55
CA CYS A 786 1.36 23.18 -20.73
C CYS A 786 2.34 24.12 -21.45
N THR A 787 3.61 23.75 -21.54
CA THR A 787 4.66 24.53 -22.23
C THR A 787 5.45 23.66 -23.21
N PRO A 788 5.97 24.23 -24.32
CA PRO A 788 6.80 23.46 -25.24
C PRO A 788 8.17 23.15 -24.63
N THR A 789 8.86 22.18 -25.20
CA THR A 789 10.23 21.82 -24.76
C THR A 789 11.20 22.98 -25.03
N PHE A 790 12.01 23.33 -24.04
CA PHE A 790 13.08 24.32 -24.18
C PHE A 790 14.17 23.82 -25.12
N LEU A 791 14.64 24.63 -26.07
CA LEU A 791 15.67 24.26 -27.06
C LEU A 791 17.00 25.00 -26.89
N GLY A 792 17.08 25.97 -25.97
CA GLY A 792 18.28 26.78 -25.75
C GLY A 792 17.99 28.26 -25.96
N PHE A 793 19.05 29.01 -26.25
CA PHE A 793 19.00 30.44 -26.52
C PHE A 793 19.38 30.72 -27.98
N ASP A 794 18.84 31.78 -28.57
CA ASP A 794 19.35 32.31 -29.83
C ASP A 794 20.57 33.22 -29.62
N ARG A 795 21.10 33.77 -30.71
CA ARG A 795 22.29 34.64 -30.68
C ARG A 795 22.09 35.94 -29.90
N GLU A 796 20.84 36.35 -29.70
CA GLU A 796 20.48 37.52 -28.90
C GLU A 796 20.10 37.15 -27.45
N GLY A 797 20.27 35.88 -27.05
CA GLY A 797 19.96 35.37 -25.72
C GLY A 797 18.47 35.14 -25.46
N ARG A 798 17.61 35.15 -26.50
CA ARG A 798 16.18 34.87 -26.37
C ARG A 798 15.93 33.37 -26.30
N ILE A 799 14.91 32.98 -25.54
CA ILE A 799 14.54 31.58 -25.32
C ILE A 799 13.95 30.96 -26.58
N LEU A 800 14.41 29.77 -26.94
CA LEU A 800 13.88 28.96 -28.04
C LEU A 800 13.07 27.78 -27.51
N TYR A 801 11.99 27.46 -28.24
CA TYR A 801 11.05 26.39 -27.91
C TYR A 801 10.86 25.44 -29.10
N ASP A 802 10.58 24.17 -28.80
CA ASP A 802 10.20 23.16 -29.78
C ASP A 802 8.71 23.29 -30.17
N ILE A 803 8.25 22.46 -31.09
CA ILE A 803 6.86 22.41 -31.50
C ILE A 803 5.97 22.10 -30.28
N PRO A 804 4.93 22.91 -30.00
CA PRO A 804 4.04 22.68 -28.87
C PRO A 804 3.19 21.42 -29.06
N GLU A 805 3.02 20.62 -28.01
CA GLU A 805 1.98 19.59 -27.91
C GLU A 805 0.63 20.20 -27.46
N ALA A 806 0.16 21.24 -28.15
CA ALA A 806 -0.97 22.07 -27.73
C ALA A 806 -2.29 21.26 -27.54
N GLU A 807 -2.43 20.18 -28.29
CA GLU A 807 -3.53 19.21 -28.24
C GLU A 807 -3.68 18.58 -26.87
N ASN A 808 -2.58 18.39 -26.12
CA ASN A 808 -2.62 17.81 -24.79
C ASN A 808 -2.94 18.86 -23.70
N TYR A 809 -2.78 20.15 -23.96
CA TYR A 809 -2.76 21.17 -22.89
C TYR A 809 -4.08 21.27 -22.13
N ALA A 810 -5.22 21.04 -22.79
CA ALA A 810 -6.50 21.00 -22.10
C ALA A 810 -6.56 19.85 -21.07
N HIS A 811 -6.04 18.67 -21.45
CA HIS A 811 -5.98 17.50 -20.59
C HIS A 811 -4.96 17.69 -19.45
N ASN A 812 -3.77 18.25 -19.74
CA ASN A 812 -2.76 18.56 -18.72
C ASN A 812 -3.31 19.54 -17.68
N ARG A 813 -4.07 20.57 -18.08
CA ARG A 813 -4.71 21.51 -17.13
C ARG A 813 -5.68 20.81 -16.19
N GLU A 814 -6.47 19.87 -16.68
CA GLU A 814 -7.40 19.09 -15.85
C GLU A 814 -6.65 18.19 -14.87
N ILE A 815 -5.58 17.49 -15.31
CA ILE A 815 -4.71 16.70 -14.43
C ILE A 815 -4.09 17.59 -13.33
N HIS A 816 -3.54 18.74 -13.71
CA HIS A 816 -2.95 19.69 -12.76
C HIS A 816 -3.99 20.18 -11.75
N ARG A 817 -5.21 20.51 -12.20
CA ARG A 817 -6.30 20.94 -11.34
C ARG A 817 -6.68 19.84 -10.35
N GLY A 818 -6.87 18.61 -10.81
CA GLY A 818 -7.16 17.47 -9.93
C GLY A 818 -6.05 17.24 -8.89
N CYS A 819 -4.79 17.34 -9.30
CA CYS A 819 -3.64 17.21 -8.40
C CYS A 819 -3.63 18.31 -7.32
N LEU A 820 -3.81 19.57 -7.70
CA LEU A 820 -3.84 20.71 -6.76
C LEU A 820 -5.03 20.64 -5.80
N ASP A 821 -6.19 20.23 -6.31
CA ASP A 821 -7.40 20.04 -5.50
C ASP A 821 -7.22 18.90 -4.50
N PHE A 822 -6.61 17.77 -4.86
CA PHE A 822 -6.28 16.70 -3.92
C PHE A 822 -5.35 17.20 -2.82
N VAL A 823 -4.27 17.92 -3.19
CA VAL A 823 -3.31 18.45 -2.22
C VAL A 823 -4.03 19.35 -1.22
N ARG A 824 -4.88 20.27 -1.71
CA ARG A 824 -5.64 21.19 -0.85
C ARG A 824 -6.60 20.46 0.09
N ASP A 825 -7.34 19.48 -0.43
CA ASP A 825 -8.33 18.75 0.34
C ASP A 825 -7.62 17.88 1.41
N TYR A 826 -6.53 17.18 1.04
CA TYR A 826 -5.74 16.35 1.97
C TYR A 826 -5.03 17.20 3.04
N THR A 827 -4.33 18.27 2.66
CA THR A 827 -3.65 19.13 3.65
C THR A 827 -4.65 19.86 4.56
N GLY A 828 -5.81 20.27 4.03
CA GLY A 828 -6.87 20.88 4.81
C GLY A 828 -7.51 19.93 5.81
N TRP A 829 -7.60 18.63 5.51
CA TRP A 829 -8.07 17.61 6.45
C TRP A 829 -7.06 17.34 7.56
N PHE A 830 -5.77 17.26 7.23
CA PHE A 830 -4.72 16.83 8.15
C PHE A 830 -3.82 17.97 8.64
N GLN A 831 -4.27 19.22 8.58
CA GLN A 831 -3.49 20.40 8.98
C GLN A 831 -2.95 20.33 10.42
N ASP A 832 -3.73 19.74 11.34
CA ASP A 832 -3.39 19.57 12.75
C ASP A 832 -2.57 18.29 13.01
N PHE A 833 -2.23 17.54 11.95
CA PHE A 833 -1.50 16.27 11.99
C PHE A 833 -0.38 16.25 10.93
N PRO A 834 0.68 17.06 11.07
CA PRO A 834 1.69 17.23 10.02
C PRO A 834 2.37 15.94 9.55
N TYR A 835 2.48 14.94 10.43
CA TYR A 835 3.05 13.63 10.11
C TYR A 835 2.22 12.85 9.09
N MET A 836 0.93 13.15 8.92
CA MET A 836 0.08 12.56 7.88
C MET A 836 0.49 13.00 6.47
N LEU A 837 1.26 14.09 6.34
CA LEU A 837 1.80 14.55 5.07
C LEU A 837 3.10 13.82 4.68
N ASP A 838 3.70 13.04 5.58
CA ASP A 838 4.91 12.25 5.31
C ASP A 838 4.54 10.95 4.60
N ILE A 839 4.23 11.06 3.31
CA ILE A 839 3.92 9.92 2.47
C ILE A 839 5.23 9.27 2.01
N SER A 840 5.35 7.96 2.19
CA SER A 840 6.52 7.21 1.71
C SER A 840 6.51 7.11 0.18
N GLY A 841 7.69 6.96 -0.43
CA GLY A 841 7.80 6.68 -1.87
C GLY A 841 7.03 5.42 -2.30
N HIS A 842 6.90 4.43 -1.41
CA HIS A 842 6.06 3.25 -1.64
C HIS A 842 4.58 3.62 -1.75
N ASP A 843 4.05 4.31 -0.74
CA ASP A 843 2.62 4.68 -0.69
C ASP A 843 2.23 5.63 -1.81
N ALA A 844 3.10 6.61 -2.11
CA ALA A 844 2.94 7.54 -3.21
C ALA A 844 2.86 6.85 -4.58
N TYR A 845 3.55 5.73 -4.76
CA TYR A 845 3.63 5.04 -6.05
C TYR A 845 2.50 4.03 -6.29
N MET A 846 1.85 3.51 -5.24
CA MET A 846 0.80 2.49 -5.38
C MET A 846 -0.39 2.93 -6.26
N PRO A 847 -0.92 4.17 -6.15
CA PRO A 847 -1.99 4.64 -7.04
C PRO A 847 -1.59 4.67 -8.51
N PHE A 848 -0.36 5.10 -8.83
CA PHE A 848 0.14 5.05 -10.19
C PHE A 848 0.25 3.61 -10.70
N LEU A 849 0.80 2.71 -9.89
CA LEU A 849 0.97 1.31 -10.29
C LEU A 849 -0.39 0.64 -10.57
N HIS A 850 -1.40 0.98 -9.77
CA HIS A 850 -2.78 0.58 -9.98
C HIS A 850 -3.34 1.12 -11.31
N PHE A 851 -3.16 2.41 -11.59
CA PHE A 851 -3.57 3.06 -12.84
C PHE A 851 -2.88 2.45 -14.08
N ALA A 852 -1.55 2.26 -14.01
CA ALA A 852 -0.75 1.73 -15.11
C ALA A 852 -1.11 0.28 -15.48
N GLY A 853 -1.70 -0.49 -14.54
CA GLY A 853 -2.20 -1.84 -14.81
C GLY A 853 -3.43 -1.91 -15.71
N HIS A 854 -4.14 -0.79 -15.92
CA HIS A 854 -5.42 -0.74 -16.64
C HIS A 854 -5.27 -0.20 -18.06
N LEU A 855 -4.65 -1.01 -18.92
CA LEU A 855 -4.32 -0.61 -20.29
C LEU A 855 -5.55 -0.25 -21.14
N SER A 856 -6.69 -0.90 -20.94
CA SER A 856 -7.96 -0.57 -21.63
C SER A 856 -8.34 0.90 -21.45
N TRP A 857 -8.28 1.36 -20.20
CA TRP A 857 -8.57 2.74 -19.83
C TRP A 857 -7.57 3.71 -20.47
N LEU A 858 -6.27 3.40 -20.38
CA LEU A 858 -5.20 4.18 -21.02
C LEU A 858 -5.39 4.29 -22.53
N ARG A 859 -5.76 3.20 -23.21
CA ARG A 859 -6.05 3.22 -24.65
C ARG A 859 -7.20 4.17 -24.98
N LYS A 860 -8.29 4.09 -24.21
CA LYS A 860 -9.49 4.89 -24.43
C LYS A 860 -9.26 6.39 -24.27
N TYR A 861 -8.63 6.81 -23.17
CA TYR A 861 -8.51 8.23 -22.85
C TYR A 861 -7.17 8.84 -23.25
N PHE A 862 -6.07 8.09 -23.17
CA PHE A 862 -4.76 8.61 -23.53
C PHE A 862 -4.31 8.23 -24.94
N GLY A 863 -5.02 7.37 -25.70
CA GLY A 863 -4.60 6.97 -27.05
C GLY A 863 -4.32 8.12 -28.02
N GLY A 864 -5.06 9.23 -27.87
CA GLY A 864 -4.89 10.45 -28.67
C GLY A 864 -3.82 11.43 -28.19
N TYR A 865 -3.23 11.23 -27.01
CA TYR A 865 -2.14 12.08 -26.52
C TYR A 865 -0.96 12.04 -27.48
N ILE A 866 -0.40 13.19 -27.81
CA ILE A 866 0.72 13.31 -28.74
C ILE A 866 2.03 13.71 -28.06
N PHE A 867 3.17 13.36 -28.64
CA PHE A 867 4.47 13.79 -28.16
C PHE A 867 5.46 13.93 -29.31
N GLY A 868 6.33 14.92 -29.19
CA GLY A 868 7.44 15.11 -30.10
C GLY A 868 8.53 14.06 -29.87
N ARG A 869 8.88 13.28 -30.91
CA ARG A 869 10.12 12.49 -30.93
C ARG A 869 11.10 13.10 -31.91
N ASP A 870 12.28 13.48 -31.40
CA ASP A 870 13.42 13.92 -32.20
C ASP A 870 13.18 15.14 -33.12
N LEU A 871 12.16 15.96 -32.83
CA LEU A 871 11.73 17.13 -33.63
C LEU A 871 12.86 18.14 -33.89
N PHE A 872 13.78 18.27 -32.95
CA PHE A 872 14.95 19.14 -33.07
C PHE A 872 15.83 18.85 -34.29
N ALA A 873 15.79 17.68 -34.93
CA ALA A 873 16.75 17.33 -36.00
C ALA A 873 16.14 16.99 -37.38
N THR A 874 14.82 16.91 -37.54
CA THR A 874 14.19 16.20 -38.67
C THR A 874 13.15 17.01 -39.48
N GLN A 875 13.26 18.34 -39.57
CA GLN A 875 12.18 19.24 -40.05
C GLN A 875 11.40 18.82 -41.31
N ASP A 876 12.03 18.19 -42.31
CA ASP A 876 11.37 17.73 -43.54
C ASP A 876 10.33 16.58 -43.30
N GLY A 877 10.20 16.09 -42.06
CA GLY A 877 9.22 15.07 -41.66
C GLY A 877 9.06 14.92 -40.14
N ALA A 878 9.00 16.04 -39.41
CA ALA A 878 8.82 16.00 -37.96
C ALA A 878 7.41 15.42 -37.64
N VAL A 879 7.34 14.21 -37.09
CA VAL A 879 6.07 13.52 -36.79
C VAL A 879 5.83 13.54 -35.29
N MET A 880 4.75 14.21 -34.87
CA MET A 880 4.17 13.97 -33.56
C MET A 880 3.63 12.54 -33.52
N GLU A 881 4.05 11.77 -32.52
CA GLU A 881 3.58 10.41 -32.34
C GLU A 881 2.51 10.36 -31.26
N SER A 882 1.45 9.59 -31.48
CA SER A 882 0.40 9.39 -30.48
C SER A 882 0.72 8.23 -29.54
N VAL A 883 0.15 8.25 -28.33
CA VAL A 883 0.24 7.13 -27.36
C VAL A 883 -0.24 5.84 -28.01
N ARG A 884 -1.31 5.89 -28.80
CA ARG A 884 -1.81 4.76 -29.58
C ARG A 884 -0.70 4.11 -30.39
N ARG A 885 0.04 4.88 -31.19
CA ARG A 885 1.11 4.35 -32.05
C ARG A 885 2.26 3.76 -31.23
N VAL A 886 2.59 4.34 -30.08
CA VAL A 886 3.60 3.78 -29.15
C VAL A 886 3.14 2.46 -28.55
N MET A 887 1.88 2.37 -28.13
CA MET A 887 1.30 1.14 -27.61
C MET A 887 1.20 0.05 -28.69
N GLU A 888 0.83 0.40 -29.93
CA GLU A 888 0.82 -0.53 -31.08
C GLU A 888 2.22 -1.11 -31.33
N LYS A 889 3.26 -0.26 -31.36
CA LYS A 889 4.67 -0.69 -31.51
C LYS A 889 5.12 -1.62 -30.38
N ALA A 890 4.63 -1.38 -29.16
CA ALA A 890 4.91 -2.21 -27.99
C ALA A 890 4.03 -3.45 -27.88
N LYS A 891 3.12 -3.70 -28.85
CA LYS A 891 2.13 -4.80 -28.82
C LYS A 891 1.19 -4.74 -27.60
N LEU A 892 0.87 -3.54 -27.14
CA LEU A 892 -0.05 -3.26 -26.03
C LEU A 892 -1.41 -2.69 -26.50
N TRP A 893 -1.58 -2.57 -27.81
CA TRP A 893 -2.81 -2.13 -28.45
C TRP A 893 -3.47 -3.30 -29.17
N GLU A 894 -4.51 -3.86 -28.56
CA GLU A 894 -5.40 -4.83 -29.21
C GLU A 894 -6.64 -4.07 -29.68
N GLU A 895 -7.00 -4.19 -30.96
CA GLU A 895 -8.27 -3.68 -31.45
C GLU A 895 -9.40 -4.49 -30.79
N GLU A 896 -10.34 -3.80 -30.15
CA GLU A 896 -11.57 -4.44 -29.68
C GLU A 896 -12.24 -5.08 -30.90
N LYS A 897 -12.21 -6.42 -30.97
CA LYS A 897 -13.11 -7.15 -31.87
C LYS A 897 -14.52 -6.89 -31.34
N HIS A 898 -15.20 -5.94 -31.97
CA HIS A 898 -16.60 -5.59 -31.70
C HIS A 898 -17.53 -6.80 -31.82
#